data_AF-A0A7S0FKT4-F1
#
_entry.id   AF-A0A7S0FKT4-F1
#
_cell.length_a   1.000
_cell.length_b   1.000
_cell.length_c   1.000
_cell.angle_alpha   90.00
_cell.angle_beta   90.00
_cell.angle_gamma   90.00
#
_symmetry.space_group_name_H-M   'P 1'
#
loop_
_entity.id
_entity.type
_entity.pdbx_description
1 polymer ?
#
loop_
_entity_poly.entity_id
_entity_poly.type
_entity_poly.pdbx_seq_one_letter_code
_entity_poly.pdbx_strand_id
1 'polypeptide(L)'
;SISTSAPQGVLASTWKSLEAMAAADDESAAAREAAIASFAQKFPIDERAKDRLRCLPEDALRRVFDDFRPAADSNPDFSRRLVGFLKGFNTGNPFASLAPSLVGSSSLGLVESSSSVPLEQLELFRSSYPMDARAFDFLKIVPAEVQARVITTFKPPAVQADYSRIVTAHIRFCLNQHREQQQLANSHSVASYLTSQQQASASSLLAGTQGVSSLLGGLGGTQTLVALLGGNPGLAQLLGLAHPSTEAAEAAAAVAAIAAAAAPAENALTPEQLELFRASYPMDARAFDFLKIVPPEVQQRVIATFKPPAVQADYSRIVTSHIRFCLNQHREAQSSLQASAAPWLLGGAGTAAALLGQAGLDLSGAVLGGLTAAQDQLTVFRSTYPMDERAFDYLKMAPAEVQKRVISTFNPPAVQADYSKLVTAHVKFCLMQQREHTPPAAAQTAPQQATPQVTSTALVPAGGVAAGTTVGVGLAQLAAATQGMVSTRSSVSNEELEIFRSMYPMDDRAYDYLAGAPPEVQERVIDTFNVSEVQADYSRAVTAHVKFCLKQHKEQVPALIALPAGTDAAQAVTMLAEFRQKFPTDDRAWNYLLQSSAEVKQRVLTEFCPPAGVEGDYSKAVTAYIRRCRDDEKSRAVVPAVAAAAAAGDLGAVLGQGGLAALLRAQAAAAAAPAASWLGGDDGNAAKRLRTDVGPASSSFEQTALALTGAHWSAA
;
A
#
# COMPACT_ATOMS: atom_id res chain seq x y z
N SER A 1 57.70 -23.99 -32.87
CA SER A 1 58.64 -23.40 -31.89
C SER A 1 58.40 -21.90 -31.82
N ILE A 2 57.50 -21.44 -30.94
CA ILE A 2 57.34 -20.01 -30.65
C ILE A 2 57.50 -19.90 -29.14
N SER A 3 58.59 -19.26 -28.72
CA SER A 3 58.98 -19.06 -27.33
C SER A 3 58.49 -17.67 -26.90
N THR A 4 57.59 -17.64 -25.92
CA THR A 4 57.07 -16.42 -25.29
C THR A 4 57.68 -16.27 -23.90
N SER A 5 58.70 -15.43 -23.78
CA SER A 5 59.28 -15.00 -22.51
C SER A 5 58.48 -13.82 -21.94
N ALA A 6 57.73 -14.06 -20.87
CA ALA A 6 57.01 -13.01 -20.12
C ALA A 6 57.92 -12.37 -19.04
N PRO A 7 57.85 -11.04 -18.83
CA PRO A 7 58.74 -10.33 -17.91
C PRO A 7 58.27 -10.47 -16.46
N GLN A 8 59.03 -11.21 -15.63
CA GLN A 8 58.76 -11.43 -14.20
C GLN A 8 58.96 -10.19 -13.29
N GLY A 9 59.42 -9.05 -13.82
CA GLY A 9 59.81 -7.88 -13.01
C GLY A 9 58.67 -6.99 -12.51
N VAL A 10 57.51 -6.96 -13.18
CA VAL A 10 56.46 -5.96 -12.90
C VAL A 10 55.58 -6.32 -11.69
N LEU A 11 55.44 -7.62 -11.41
CA LEU A 11 54.57 -8.09 -10.31
C LEU A 11 55.18 -7.78 -8.94
N ALA A 12 56.50 -7.84 -8.78
CA ALA A 12 57.16 -7.58 -7.50
C ALA A 12 57.01 -6.12 -7.03
N SER A 13 56.99 -5.14 -7.95
CA SER A 13 56.76 -3.73 -7.63
C SER A 13 55.32 -3.45 -7.19
N THR A 14 54.32 -4.12 -7.77
CA THR A 14 52.92 -3.93 -7.39
C THR A 14 52.60 -4.46 -6.00
N TRP A 15 53.22 -5.57 -5.58
CA TRP A 15 53.05 -6.12 -4.23
C TRP A 15 53.61 -5.19 -3.14
N LYS A 16 54.77 -4.57 -3.40
CA LYS A 16 55.41 -3.67 -2.43
C LYS A 16 54.63 -2.36 -2.23
N SER A 17 53.95 -1.87 -3.28
CA SER A 17 53.03 -0.72 -3.16
C SER A 17 51.75 -1.06 -2.40
N LEU A 18 51.20 -2.28 -2.56
CA LEU A 18 50.03 -2.74 -1.81
C LEU A 18 50.33 -2.88 -0.31
N GLU A 19 51.51 -3.37 0.05
CA GLU A 19 51.96 -3.50 1.44
C GLU A 19 52.17 -2.13 2.10
N ALA A 20 52.68 -1.15 1.35
CA ALA A 20 52.82 0.23 1.83
C ALA A 20 51.46 0.92 2.03
N MET A 21 50.43 0.58 1.24
CA MET A 21 49.07 1.12 1.44
C MET A 21 48.39 0.51 2.67
N ALA A 22 48.57 -0.79 2.93
CA ALA A 22 48.02 -1.45 4.11
C ALA A 22 48.58 -0.87 5.43
N ALA A 23 49.88 -0.54 5.47
CA ALA A 23 50.51 0.05 6.64
C ALA A 23 50.01 1.48 6.96
N ALA A 24 49.61 2.25 5.94
CA ALA A 24 49.08 3.60 6.12
C ALA A 24 47.64 3.61 6.69
N ASP A 25 46.86 2.57 6.40
CA ASP A 25 45.49 2.45 6.91
C ASP A 25 45.46 2.13 8.42
N ASP A 26 46.42 1.35 8.92
CA ASP A 26 46.54 1.02 10.35
C ASP A 26 46.90 2.25 11.21
N GLU A 27 47.77 3.13 10.71
CA GLU A 27 48.15 4.36 11.41
C GLU A 27 46.96 5.34 11.51
N SER A 28 46.16 5.43 10.45
CA SER A 28 44.93 6.24 10.41
C SER A 28 43.88 5.73 11.40
N ALA A 29 43.68 4.41 11.49
CA ALA A 29 42.75 3.80 12.43
C ALA A 29 43.15 4.05 13.90
N ALA A 30 44.44 3.97 14.21
CA ALA A 30 44.96 4.26 15.55
C ALA A 30 44.79 5.73 15.94
N ALA A 31 45.10 6.67 15.02
CA ALA A 31 44.91 8.10 15.23
C ALA A 31 43.43 8.44 15.46
N ARG A 32 42.55 7.78 14.72
CA ARG A 32 41.10 7.93 14.85
C ARG A 32 40.58 7.45 16.20
N GLU A 33 41.01 6.28 16.67
CA GLU A 33 40.59 5.76 17.97
C GLU A 33 41.10 6.64 19.12
N ALA A 34 42.31 7.18 19.02
CA ALA A 34 42.85 8.14 19.98
C ALA A 34 42.02 9.45 20.03
N ALA A 35 41.53 9.93 18.89
CA ALA A 35 40.66 11.11 18.82
C ALA A 35 39.28 10.84 19.45
N ILE A 36 38.68 9.67 19.19
CA ILE A 36 37.42 9.24 19.82
C ILE A 36 37.59 9.09 21.34
N ALA A 37 38.70 8.52 21.79
CA ALA A 37 39.01 8.39 23.22
C ALA A 37 39.15 9.76 23.91
N SER A 38 39.84 10.71 23.27
CA SER A 38 39.99 12.08 23.76
C SER A 38 38.65 12.81 23.83
N PHE A 39 37.78 12.62 22.82
CA PHE A 39 36.43 13.18 22.81
C PHE A 39 35.55 12.59 23.92
N ALA A 40 35.63 11.27 24.15
CA ALA A 40 34.89 10.59 25.21
C ALA A 40 35.37 10.96 26.63
N GLN A 41 36.64 11.37 26.77
CA GLN A 41 37.15 11.93 28.03
C GLN A 41 36.55 13.31 28.31
N LYS A 42 36.37 14.14 27.27
CA LYS A 42 35.75 15.47 27.38
C LYS A 42 34.24 15.42 27.58
N PHE A 43 33.57 14.49 26.91
CA PHE A 43 32.13 14.26 27.00
C PHE A 43 31.90 12.78 27.35
N PRO A 44 31.50 12.44 28.59
CA PRO A 44 31.30 11.05 28.99
C PRO A 44 30.15 10.44 28.18
N ILE A 45 30.50 9.70 27.12
CA ILE A 45 29.59 8.99 26.21
C ILE A 45 29.75 7.48 26.38
N ASP A 46 28.66 6.75 26.13
CA ASP A 46 28.63 5.29 26.20
C ASP A 46 29.34 4.63 25.00
N GLU A 47 29.70 3.34 25.11
CA GLU A 47 30.35 2.61 24.01
C GLU A 47 29.51 2.60 22.75
N ARG A 48 28.18 2.57 22.89
CA ARG A 48 27.27 2.60 21.74
C ARG A 48 27.41 3.89 20.94
N ALA A 49 27.60 5.03 21.58
CA ALA A 49 27.86 6.29 20.90
C ALA A 49 29.27 6.32 20.30
N LYS A 50 30.28 5.72 20.95
CA LYS A 50 31.62 5.57 20.37
C LYS A 50 31.62 4.72 19.10
N ASP A 51 30.90 3.60 19.09
CA ASP A 51 30.72 2.76 17.90
C ASP A 51 30.11 3.56 16.74
N ARG A 52 29.15 4.45 17.05
CA ARG A 52 28.58 5.35 16.04
C ARG A 52 29.61 6.34 15.49
N LEU A 53 30.52 6.86 16.32
CA LEU A 53 31.63 7.70 15.88
C LEU A 53 32.65 6.90 15.04
N ARG A 54 32.91 5.63 15.36
CA ARG A 54 33.77 4.72 14.57
C ARG A 54 33.20 4.40 13.19
N CYS A 55 31.89 4.48 13.01
CA CYS A 55 31.24 4.27 11.71
C CYS A 55 31.16 5.51 10.82
N LEU A 56 31.51 6.71 11.30
CA LEU A 56 31.42 7.94 10.49
C LEU A 56 32.59 8.06 9.50
N PRO A 57 32.45 8.76 8.38
CA PRO A 57 33.60 9.19 7.60
C PRO A 57 34.43 10.23 8.37
N GLU A 58 35.73 10.28 8.14
CA GLU A 58 36.69 11.13 8.88
C GLU A 58 36.28 12.61 8.89
N ASP A 59 35.78 13.13 7.76
CA ASP A 59 35.31 14.52 7.65
C ASP A 59 34.09 14.81 8.55
N ALA A 60 33.18 13.84 8.68
CA ALA A 60 32.03 13.98 9.57
C ALA A 60 32.45 13.85 11.03
N LEU A 61 33.42 12.99 11.33
CA LEU A 61 33.97 12.84 12.68
C LEU A 61 34.61 14.15 13.16
N ARG A 62 35.43 14.80 12.32
CA ARG A 62 36.02 16.12 12.61
C ARG A 62 34.95 17.18 12.89
N ARG A 63 33.92 17.27 12.04
CA ARG A 63 32.78 18.18 12.29
C ARG A 63 32.07 17.90 13.59
N VAL A 64 31.90 16.63 13.97
CA VAL A 64 31.29 16.30 15.26
C VAL A 64 32.16 16.78 16.41
N PHE A 65 33.48 16.66 16.32
CA PHE A 65 34.39 17.18 17.35
C PHE A 65 34.38 18.72 17.43
N ASP A 66 34.26 19.40 16.28
CA ASP A 66 34.25 20.85 16.20
C ASP A 66 32.90 21.48 16.56
N ASP A 67 31.79 20.88 16.15
CA ASP A 67 30.46 21.49 16.23
C ASP A 67 29.64 20.99 17.43
N PHE A 68 29.98 19.84 18.01
CA PHE A 68 29.23 19.33 19.15
C PHE A 68 29.52 20.17 20.41
N ARG A 69 28.56 21.05 20.73
CA ARG A 69 28.56 21.94 21.89
C ARG A 69 27.27 21.73 22.69
N PRO A 70 27.17 20.63 23.46
CA PRO A 70 25.99 20.38 24.28
C PRO A 70 25.85 21.49 25.32
N ALA A 71 24.63 22.02 25.49
CA ALA A 71 24.36 23.03 26.52
C ALA A 71 24.73 22.49 27.91
N ALA A 72 25.27 23.37 28.76
CA ALA A 72 25.65 23.09 30.15
C ALA A 72 24.41 22.98 31.04
N ASP A 73 23.56 22.00 30.74
CA ASP A 73 22.35 21.74 31.53
C ASP A 73 22.65 20.68 32.60
N SER A 74 21.82 20.68 33.64
CA SER A 74 21.89 19.76 34.79
C SER A 74 21.77 18.25 34.46
N ASN A 75 21.58 17.86 33.19
CA ASN A 75 21.41 16.45 32.81
C ASN A 75 22.56 15.98 31.90
N PRO A 76 23.52 15.16 32.42
CA PRO A 76 24.78 14.83 31.77
C PRO A 76 24.67 13.70 30.72
N ASP A 77 23.50 13.37 30.20
CA ASP A 77 23.36 12.33 29.16
C ASP A 77 23.83 12.83 27.77
N PHE A 78 25.16 12.93 27.63
CA PHE A 78 25.82 13.35 26.39
C PHE A 78 25.62 12.34 25.27
N SER A 79 25.52 11.03 25.59
CA SER A 79 25.29 9.96 24.61
C SER A 79 24.01 10.20 23.82
N ARG A 80 22.89 10.48 24.51
CA ARG A 80 21.62 10.77 23.85
C ARG A 80 21.66 12.03 23.01
N ARG A 81 22.33 13.09 23.50
CA ARG A 81 22.51 14.36 22.77
C ARG A 81 23.34 14.17 21.50
N LEU A 82 24.44 13.42 21.61
CA LEU A 82 25.32 13.11 20.48
C LEU A 82 24.59 12.28 19.43
N VAL A 83 23.85 11.24 19.83
CA VAL A 83 23.05 10.44 18.88
C VAL A 83 21.95 11.29 18.22
N GLY A 84 21.36 12.24 18.95
CA GLY A 84 20.44 13.23 18.38
C GLY A 84 21.11 14.13 17.34
N PHE A 85 22.31 14.62 17.64
CA PHE A 85 23.13 15.44 16.74
C PHE A 85 23.54 14.69 15.47
N LEU A 86 24.02 13.45 15.62
CA LEU A 86 24.40 12.57 14.50
C LEU A 86 23.22 12.23 13.59
N LYS A 87 21.99 12.10 14.13
CA LYS A 87 20.80 11.93 13.30
C LYS A 87 20.53 13.13 12.39
N GLY A 88 20.91 14.34 12.80
CA GLY A 88 20.82 15.55 11.99
C GLY A 88 21.65 15.50 10.72
N PHE A 89 22.84 14.87 10.76
CA PHE A 89 23.71 14.69 9.58
C PHE A 89 23.05 13.78 8.53
N ASN A 90 22.38 12.70 8.95
CA ASN A 90 21.76 11.76 8.01
C ASN A 90 20.44 12.25 7.40
N THR A 91 19.79 13.26 7.98
CA THR A 91 18.52 13.79 7.47
C THR A 91 18.63 14.66 6.22
N GLY A 92 19.83 14.82 5.65
CA GLY A 92 19.99 15.44 4.34
C GLY A 92 19.41 16.85 4.26
N ASN A 93 19.62 17.66 5.32
CA ASN A 93 19.28 19.09 5.29
C ASN A 93 20.53 19.86 4.83
N PRO A 94 20.70 20.17 3.54
CA PRO A 94 21.92 20.78 3.00
C PRO A 94 22.16 22.22 3.48
N PHE A 95 21.22 22.82 4.21
CA PHE A 95 21.27 24.24 4.57
C PHE A 95 21.98 24.56 5.90
N ALA A 96 22.34 23.55 6.70
CA ALA A 96 23.08 23.77 7.96
C ALA A 96 24.59 24.01 7.76
N SER A 97 25.07 24.16 6.51
CA SER A 97 26.51 24.11 6.20
C SER A 97 27.10 25.39 5.57
N LEU A 98 26.45 26.55 5.64
CA LEU A 98 27.01 27.82 5.17
C LEU A 98 26.97 28.90 6.26
N ALA A 99 27.95 28.89 7.15
CA ALA A 99 28.39 30.07 7.88
C ALA A 99 29.85 30.34 7.47
N PRO A 100 30.17 31.43 6.75
CA PRO A 100 31.54 31.76 6.41
C PRO A 100 32.10 32.77 7.42
N SER A 101 33.27 32.46 7.96
CA SER A 101 34.23 33.46 8.42
C SER A 101 35.14 33.77 7.25
N LEU A 102 34.88 34.85 6.50
CA LEU A 102 35.87 35.46 5.62
C LEU A 102 35.50 36.90 5.28
N VAL A 103 36.32 37.79 5.80
CA VAL A 103 36.36 39.23 5.58
C VAL A 103 37.11 39.47 4.27
N GLY A 104 36.55 40.26 3.35
CA GLY A 104 37.32 41.08 2.41
C GLY A 104 37.03 40.95 0.91
N SER A 105 36.63 42.09 0.33
CA SER A 105 37.04 42.60 -0.99
C SER A 105 36.15 42.36 -2.24
N SER A 106 35.30 43.36 -2.47
CA SER A 106 35.10 44.15 -3.71
C SER A 106 34.77 43.50 -5.07
N SER A 107 33.55 43.83 -5.53
CA SER A 107 33.14 44.37 -6.84
C SER A 107 33.45 43.62 -8.15
N LEU A 108 32.40 43.15 -8.84
CA LEU A 108 31.90 43.72 -10.10
C LEU A 108 30.56 43.08 -10.51
N GLY A 109 29.71 43.88 -11.16
CA GLY A 109 28.26 43.71 -11.17
C GLY A 109 27.69 42.72 -12.18
N LEU A 110 26.77 41.90 -11.69
CA LEU A 110 25.73 41.24 -12.46
C LEU A 110 24.40 41.49 -11.74
N VAL A 111 23.36 41.81 -12.51
CA VAL A 111 22.00 42.10 -12.02
C VAL A 111 21.40 40.80 -11.49
N GLU A 112 21.70 40.50 -10.22
CA GLU A 112 21.13 39.40 -9.47
C GLU A 112 19.82 39.90 -8.86
N SER A 113 18.69 39.28 -9.23
CA SER A 113 17.37 39.58 -8.67
C SER A 113 17.33 39.14 -7.20
N SER A 114 18.01 39.88 -6.33
CA SER A 114 18.09 39.64 -4.89
C SER A 114 16.75 40.01 -4.25
N SER A 115 15.78 39.10 -4.30
CA SER A 115 14.53 39.16 -3.54
C SER A 115 14.72 38.79 -2.07
N SER A 116 15.96 38.79 -1.55
CA SER A 116 16.23 38.54 -0.14
C SER A 116 15.72 39.71 0.69
N VAL A 117 14.95 39.40 1.73
CA VAL A 117 14.52 40.40 2.70
C VAL A 117 15.76 40.93 3.43
N PRO A 118 16.00 42.25 3.48
CA PRO A 118 17.15 42.81 4.19
C PRO A 118 17.17 42.36 5.65
N LEU A 119 18.35 41.99 6.17
CA LEU A 119 18.51 41.53 7.55
C LEU A 119 17.97 42.55 8.58
N GLU A 120 18.11 43.85 8.27
CA GLU A 120 17.58 44.94 9.08
C GLU A 120 16.06 44.85 9.26
N GLN A 121 15.32 44.45 8.22
CA GLN A 121 13.87 44.27 8.30
C GLN A 121 13.48 43.08 9.19
N LEU A 122 14.28 42.01 9.18
CA LEU A 122 14.12 40.89 10.10
C LEU A 122 14.41 41.30 11.55
N GLU A 123 15.44 42.10 11.79
CA GLU A 123 15.77 42.61 13.12
C GLU A 123 14.69 43.57 13.66
N LEU A 124 14.14 44.45 12.82
CA LEU A 124 12.99 45.28 13.16
C LEU A 124 11.76 44.43 13.53
N PHE A 125 11.52 43.33 12.80
CA PHE A 125 10.45 42.39 13.11
C PHE A 125 10.66 41.70 14.46
N ARG A 126 11.90 41.31 14.78
CA ARG A 126 12.28 40.75 16.09
C ARG A 126 12.10 41.76 17.23
N SER A 127 12.43 43.03 17.01
CA SER A 127 12.23 44.10 17.98
C SER A 127 10.74 44.38 18.24
N SER A 128 9.91 44.24 17.19
CA SER A 128 8.46 44.43 17.28
C SER A 128 7.75 43.24 17.94
N TYR A 129 8.27 42.02 17.76
CA TYR A 129 7.72 40.78 18.30
C TYR A 129 8.82 40.00 19.04
N PRO A 130 8.98 40.23 20.36
CA PRO A 130 10.05 39.61 21.15
C PRO A 130 9.98 38.08 21.07
N MET A 131 10.91 37.48 20.33
CA MET A 131 11.03 36.02 20.16
C MET A 131 12.44 35.55 20.54
N ASP A 132 12.54 34.29 20.91
CA ASP A 132 13.81 33.66 21.21
C ASP A 132 14.70 33.53 19.96
N ALA A 133 16.00 33.32 20.19
CA ALA A 133 16.98 33.21 19.12
C ALA A 133 16.66 32.06 18.16
N ARG A 134 16.08 30.95 18.64
CA ARG A 134 15.77 29.78 17.80
C ARG A 134 14.64 30.05 16.81
N ALA A 135 13.58 30.71 17.24
CA ALA A 135 12.49 31.13 16.37
C ALA A 135 12.97 32.15 15.33
N PHE A 136 13.86 33.06 15.74
CA PHE A 136 14.45 34.02 14.83
C PHE A 136 15.40 33.38 13.80
N ASP A 137 16.25 32.44 14.22
CA ASP A 137 17.11 31.68 13.32
C ASP A 137 16.27 30.85 12.34
N PHE A 138 15.15 30.29 12.80
CA PHE A 138 14.20 29.62 11.92
C PHE A 138 13.62 30.56 10.86
N LEU A 139 13.32 31.82 11.21
CA LEU A 139 12.88 32.84 10.26
C LEU A 139 13.98 33.21 9.24
N LYS A 140 15.26 33.18 9.62
CA LYS A 140 16.38 33.45 8.69
C LYS A 140 16.60 32.34 7.66
N ILE A 141 16.32 31.09 8.04
CA ILE A 141 16.57 29.91 7.19
C ILE A 141 15.47 29.72 6.13
N VAL A 142 14.25 30.21 6.37
CA VAL A 142 13.15 30.04 5.41
C VAL A 142 13.34 30.88 4.13
N PRO A 143 12.80 30.46 2.97
CA PRO A 143 12.93 31.19 1.71
C PRO A 143 12.50 32.65 1.82
N ALA A 144 13.13 33.55 1.07
CA ALA A 144 12.91 34.99 1.19
C ALA A 144 11.46 35.43 0.93
N GLU A 145 10.76 34.74 0.03
CA GLU A 145 9.34 34.97 -0.26
C GLU A 145 8.47 34.65 0.96
N VAL A 146 8.86 33.62 1.72
CA VAL A 146 8.20 33.21 2.96
C VAL A 146 8.52 34.20 4.06
N GLN A 147 9.77 34.68 4.16
CA GLN A 147 10.14 35.73 5.12
C GLN A 147 9.30 37.00 4.90
N ALA A 148 9.24 37.50 3.67
CA ALA A 148 8.46 38.68 3.32
C ALA A 148 6.98 38.50 3.65
N ARG A 149 6.43 37.29 3.37
CA ARG A 149 5.04 36.97 3.71
C ARG A 149 4.80 36.93 5.22
N VAL A 150 5.71 36.34 6.00
CA VAL A 150 5.60 36.32 7.46
C VAL A 150 5.61 37.74 8.01
N ILE A 151 6.57 38.58 7.59
CA ILE A 151 6.68 39.97 8.06
C ILE A 151 5.43 40.80 7.74
N THR A 152 4.81 40.59 6.57
CA THR A 152 3.64 41.36 6.12
C THR A 152 2.30 40.85 6.65
N THR A 153 2.15 39.55 6.83
CA THR A 153 0.86 38.92 7.19
C THR A 153 0.72 38.63 8.68
N PHE A 154 1.81 38.62 9.44
CA PHE A 154 1.77 38.31 10.86
C PHE A 154 1.08 39.42 11.65
N LYS A 155 -0.13 39.14 12.12
CA LYS A 155 -0.93 40.02 12.99
C LYS A 155 -1.39 39.23 14.21
N PRO A 156 -0.60 39.20 15.30
CA PRO A 156 -0.94 38.39 16.46
C PRO A 156 -2.20 38.94 17.15
N PRO A 157 -3.13 38.07 17.59
CA PRO A 157 -4.29 38.48 18.37
C PRO A 157 -3.86 38.83 19.80
N ALA A 158 -3.83 40.13 20.08
CA ALA A 158 -3.44 40.74 21.37
C ALA A 158 -1.98 40.49 21.81
N VAL A 159 -1.54 41.26 22.81
CA VAL A 159 -0.19 41.15 23.39
C VAL A 159 -0.11 39.82 24.17
N GLN A 160 0.61 38.84 23.62
CA GLN A 160 0.85 37.55 24.27
C GLN A 160 2.32 37.45 24.68
N ALA A 161 2.61 36.76 25.79
CA ALA A 161 3.98 36.62 26.30
C ALA A 161 4.88 35.76 25.37
N ASP A 162 4.29 34.86 24.58
CA ASP A 162 5.03 33.81 23.88
C ASP A 162 5.04 33.97 22.34
N TYR A 163 5.54 35.10 21.83
CA TYR A 163 5.60 35.32 20.37
C TYR A 163 6.43 34.25 19.64
N SER A 164 7.46 33.65 20.26
CA SER A 164 8.27 32.58 19.64
C SER A 164 7.41 31.46 19.05
N ARG A 165 6.42 30.98 19.82
CA ARG A 165 5.58 29.84 19.41
C ARG A 165 4.62 30.24 18.29
N ILE A 166 4.04 31.43 18.40
CA ILE A 166 3.06 31.95 17.44
C ILE A 166 3.74 32.27 16.11
N VAL A 167 4.89 32.94 16.14
CA VAL A 167 5.71 33.23 14.96
C VAL A 167 6.17 31.93 14.30
N THR A 168 6.67 30.95 15.06
CA THR A 168 7.07 29.64 14.49
C THR A 168 5.90 28.91 13.83
N ALA A 169 4.71 28.95 14.43
CA ALA A 169 3.52 28.36 13.83
C ALA A 169 3.13 29.09 12.53
N HIS A 170 3.21 30.42 12.51
CA HIS A 170 2.90 31.22 11.33
C HIS A 170 3.91 31.03 10.20
N ILE A 171 5.20 30.88 10.53
CA ILE A 171 6.25 30.54 9.55
C ILE A 171 5.92 29.19 8.89
N ARG A 172 5.53 28.17 9.67
CA ARG A 172 5.13 26.86 9.14
C ARG A 172 3.90 26.94 8.24
N PHE A 173 2.92 27.77 8.61
CA PHE A 173 1.75 28.02 7.79
C PHE A 173 2.14 28.67 6.44
N CYS A 174 3.00 29.69 6.46
CA CYS A 174 3.48 30.35 5.24
C CYS A 174 4.34 29.41 4.36
N LEU A 175 5.16 28.54 4.97
CA LEU A 175 5.90 27.50 4.24
C LEU A 175 4.97 26.52 3.52
N ASN A 176 3.89 26.08 4.18
CA ASN A 176 2.94 25.16 3.54
C ASN A 176 2.23 25.83 2.36
N GLN A 177 1.78 27.08 2.52
CA GLN A 177 1.20 27.83 1.41
C GLN A 177 2.19 28.07 0.26
N HIS A 178 3.45 28.36 0.57
CA HIS A 178 4.47 28.55 -0.47
C HIS A 178 4.71 27.24 -1.24
N ARG A 179 4.70 26.09 -0.55
CA ARG A 179 4.79 24.77 -1.19
C ARG A 179 3.61 24.50 -2.12
N GLU A 180 2.40 24.85 -1.72
CA GLU A 180 1.20 24.74 -2.57
C GLU A 180 1.31 25.66 -3.80
N GLN A 181 1.80 26.89 -3.63
CA GLN A 181 2.03 27.82 -4.75
C GLN A 181 3.12 27.34 -5.71
N GLN A 182 4.22 26.77 -5.20
CA GLN A 182 5.25 26.16 -6.05
C GLN A 182 4.70 24.97 -6.84
N GLN A 183 3.82 24.16 -6.24
CA GLN A 183 3.16 23.06 -6.95
C GLN A 183 2.27 23.57 -8.08
N LEU A 184 1.54 24.68 -7.86
CA LEU A 184 0.74 25.32 -8.88
C LEU A 184 1.61 25.96 -9.98
N ALA A 185 2.71 26.63 -9.61
CA ALA A 185 3.63 27.20 -10.59
C ALA A 185 4.27 26.12 -11.46
N ASN A 186 4.68 25.00 -10.85
CA ASN A 186 5.21 23.85 -11.58
C ASN A 186 4.15 23.22 -12.49
N SER A 187 2.89 23.12 -12.06
CA SER A 187 1.83 22.61 -12.94
C SER A 187 1.55 23.54 -14.12
N HIS A 188 1.61 24.86 -13.94
CA HIS A 188 1.48 25.83 -15.03
C HIS A 188 2.68 25.80 -15.99
N SER A 189 3.89 25.59 -15.47
CA SER A 189 5.08 25.41 -16.31
C SER A 189 4.99 24.14 -17.17
N VAL A 190 4.45 23.04 -16.63
CA VAL A 190 4.25 21.80 -17.40
C VAL A 190 3.13 21.97 -18.43
N ALA A 191 2.03 22.62 -18.06
CA ALA A 191 0.92 22.89 -18.99
C ALA A 191 1.35 23.78 -20.16
N SER A 192 2.08 24.87 -19.88
CA SER A 192 2.61 25.75 -20.94
C SER A 192 3.62 25.04 -21.85
N TYR A 193 4.44 24.14 -21.31
CA TYR A 193 5.33 23.31 -22.12
C TYR A 193 4.54 22.38 -23.05
N LEU A 194 3.51 21.68 -22.55
CA LEU A 194 2.65 20.82 -23.37
C LEU A 194 1.91 21.60 -24.46
N THR A 195 1.37 22.78 -24.13
CA THR A 195 0.73 23.65 -25.12
C THR A 195 1.72 24.10 -26.20
N SER A 196 2.96 24.42 -25.81
CA SER A 196 4.01 24.78 -26.79
C SER A 196 4.39 23.61 -27.69
N GLN A 197 4.42 22.38 -27.16
CA GLN A 197 4.70 21.17 -27.95
C GLN A 197 3.56 20.85 -28.93
N GLN A 198 2.31 21.09 -28.53
CA GLN A 198 1.13 20.90 -29.37
C GLN A 198 1.03 21.94 -30.50
N GLN A 199 1.45 23.19 -30.25
CA GLN A 199 1.55 24.21 -31.31
C GLN A 199 2.69 23.89 -32.30
N ALA A 200 3.80 23.33 -31.83
CA ALA A 200 4.89 22.90 -32.71
C ALA A 200 4.47 21.75 -33.63
N SER A 201 3.72 20.75 -33.12
CA SER A 201 3.23 19.63 -33.94
C SER A 201 2.12 20.05 -34.93
N ALA A 202 1.22 20.94 -34.53
CA ALA A 202 0.21 21.49 -35.44
C ALA A 202 0.84 22.29 -36.60
N SER A 203 1.90 23.04 -36.32
CA SER A 203 2.64 23.79 -37.35
C SER A 203 3.39 22.85 -38.33
N SER A 204 3.86 21.69 -37.85
CA SER A 204 4.51 20.69 -38.71
C SER A 204 3.53 19.97 -39.64
N LEU A 205 2.26 19.79 -39.24
CA LEU A 205 1.23 19.16 -40.07
C LEU A 205 0.70 20.09 -41.17
N LEU A 206 0.61 21.39 -40.90
CA LEU A 206 0.24 22.40 -41.90
C LEU A 206 1.32 22.62 -42.97
N ALA A 207 2.58 22.36 -42.66
CA ALA A 207 3.66 22.37 -43.64
C ALA A 207 3.66 21.14 -44.58
N GLY A 208 3.00 20.05 -44.19
CA GLY A 208 3.00 18.79 -44.96
C GLY A 208 1.92 18.66 -46.05
N THR A 209 0.91 19.54 -46.07
CA THR A 209 -0.28 19.39 -46.95
C THR A 209 -0.25 20.22 -48.23
N GLN A 210 0.79 21.01 -48.48
CA GLN A 210 0.94 21.73 -49.77
C GLN A 210 1.34 20.83 -50.95
N GLY A 211 1.47 19.51 -50.76
CA GLY A 211 1.93 18.59 -51.81
C GLY A 211 0.86 17.80 -52.59
N VAL A 212 -0.43 17.82 -52.22
CA VAL A 212 -1.40 16.81 -52.74
C VAL A 212 -2.72 17.33 -53.31
N SER A 213 -2.91 18.65 -53.45
CA SER A 213 -4.18 19.22 -53.99
C SER A 213 -4.30 19.20 -55.53
N SER A 214 -3.84 18.15 -56.22
CA SER A 214 -3.90 18.14 -57.71
C SER A 214 -4.53 16.93 -58.38
N LEU A 215 -5.15 15.96 -57.68
CA LEU A 215 -5.47 14.69 -58.36
C LEU A 215 -6.84 14.02 -58.23
N LEU A 216 -7.87 14.56 -57.56
CA LEU A 216 -9.19 13.91 -57.65
C LEU A 216 -10.37 14.89 -57.67
N GLY A 217 -10.89 15.13 -58.87
CA GLY A 217 -12.27 15.53 -59.09
C GLY A 217 -13.02 14.39 -59.79
N GLY A 218 -14.23 14.06 -59.31
CA GLY A 218 -15.25 13.34 -60.10
C GLY A 218 -16.19 12.40 -59.34
N LEU A 219 -17.50 12.74 -59.39
CA LEU A 219 -18.72 11.88 -59.29
C LEU A 219 -19.10 11.37 -57.87
N GLY A 220 -20.34 11.33 -57.34
CA GLY A 220 -21.71 11.65 -57.80
C GLY A 220 -22.75 10.61 -57.27
N GLY A 221 -23.77 11.02 -56.46
CA GLY A 221 -25.08 10.34 -56.18
C GLY A 221 -25.13 9.20 -55.13
N THR A 222 -26.23 8.77 -54.43
CA THR A 222 -27.68 9.10 -54.25
C THR A 222 -28.28 8.32 -53.03
N GLN A 223 -29.55 8.59 -52.67
CA GLN A 223 -30.42 8.25 -51.49
C GLN A 223 -30.95 6.79 -51.26
N THR A 224 -31.76 6.62 -50.18
CA THR A 224 -32.96 5.73 -49.86
C THR A 224 -32.73 4.63 -48.77
N LEU A 225 -33.59 4.28 -47.77
CA LEU A 225 -35.05 3.99 -47.69
C LEU A 225 -35.55 3.76 -46.21
N VAL A 226 -36.86 3.99 -45.94
CA VAL A 226 -37.60 3.88 -44.64
C VAL A 226 -38.92 3.08 -44.82
N ALA A 227 -39.38 2.37 -43.76
CA ALA A 227 -40.75 1.90 -43.41
C ALA A 227 -41.18 0.42 -43.65
N LEU A 228 -41.67 -0.25 -42.58
CA LEU A 228 -42.96 -0.99 -42.48
C LEU A 228 -43.05 -1.81 -41.17
N LEU A 229 -44.14 -1.67 -40.40
CA LEU A 229 -44.81 -2.76 -39.65
C LEU A 229 -46.09 -2.28 -38.93
N GLY A 230 -47.16 -3.08 -39.05
CA GLY A 230 -48.39 -2.98 -38.25
C GLY A 230 -49.25 -4.25 -38.34
N GLY A 231 -49.83 -4.68 -37.20
CA GLY A 231 -51.24 -5.09 -37.08
C GLY A 231 -51.69 -6.57 -37.04
N ASN A 232 -52.03 -7.03 -35.82
CA ASN A 232 -53.25 -7.76 -35.37
C ASN A 232 -53.47 -9.32 -35.52
N PRO A 233 -54.36 -9.94 -34.68
CA PRO A 233 -54.20 -11.29 -34.10
C PRO A 233 -55.42 -12.23 -34.29
N GLY A 234 -55.34 -13.49 -33.81
CA GLY A 234 -56.53 -14.33 -33.63
C GLY A 234 -56.31 -15.82 -33.32
N LEU A 235 -57.15 -16.32 -32.40
CA LEU A 235 -57.61 -17.71 -32.17
C LEU A 235 -56.81 -18.65 -31.25
N ALA A 236 -57.39 -18.83 -30.05
CA ALA A 236 -57.18 -19.95 -29.14
C ALA A 236 -58.47 -20.78 -29.04
N GLN A 237 -58.37 -22.12 -29.14
CA GLN A 237 -59.31 -23.09 -28.57
C GLN A 237 -58.79 -24.54 -28.66
N LEU A 238 -59.10 -25.33 -27.61
CA LEU A 238 -59.26 -26.81 -27.49
C LEU A 238 -58.24 -27.65 -26.67
N LEU A 239 -58.79 -28.20 -25.55
CA LEU A 239 -58.56 -29.52 -24.89
C LEU A 239 -57.27 -29.70 -24.07
N GLY A 240 -57.22 -30.41 -22.93
CA GLY A 240 -58.18 -31.28 -22.23
C GLY A 240 -57.48 -31.94 -21.01
N LEU A 241 -58.26 -32.43 -20.05
CA LEU A 241 -57.91 -32.91 -18.69
C LEU A 241 -57.12 -34.24 -18.62
N ALA A 242 -56.23 -34.39 -17.62
CA ALA A 242 -55.93 -35.66 -16.93
C ALA A 242 -55.28 -35.47 -15.53
N HIS A 243 -55.59 -36.38 -14.60
CA HIS A 243 -55.32 -36.38 -13.14
C HIS A 243 -53.85 -36.64 -12.71
N PRO A 244 -53.45 -36.23 -11.48
CA PRO A 244 -52.08 -36.43 -10.96
C PRO A 244 -51.93 -37.74 -10.16
N SER A 245 -50.77 -38.39 -10.32
CA SER A 245 -50.33 -39.56 -9.57
C SER A 245 -49.51 -39.20 -8.32
N THR A 246 -49.58 -40.10 -7.36
CA THR A 246 -49.18 -40.05 -5.95
C THR A 246 -47.66 -40.15 -5.70
N GLU A 247 -46.87 -39.20 -6.20
CA GLU A 247 -45.44 -39.06 -5.82
C GLU A 247 -45.11 -37.69 -5.19
N ALA A 248 -46.06 -36.75 -5.15
CA ALA A 248 -45.86 -35.41 -4.58
C ALA A 248 -45.94 -35.37 -3.03
N ALA A 249 -46.30 -36.46 -2.35
CA ALA A 249 -46.48 -36.49 -0.90
C ALA A 249 -45.18 -36.75 -0.12
N GLU A 250 -44.18 -37.39 -0.73
CA GLU A 250 -42.95 -37.79 -0.02
C GLU A 250 -41.87 -36.69 -0.07
N ALA A 251 -41.87 -35.85 -1.11
CA ALA A 251 -40.99 -34.68 -1.20
C ALA A 251 -41.40 -33.52 -0.26
N ALA A 252 -42.68 -33.43 0.12
CA ALA A 252 -43.17 -32.40 1.05
C ALA A 252 -42.75 -32.68 2.52
N ALA A 253 -42.55 -33.95 2.89
CA ALA A 253 -42.11 -34.33 4.24
C ALA A 253 -40.63 -34.02 4.50
N ALA A 254 -39.78 -34.08 3.48
CA ALA A 254 -38.35 -33.77 3.59
C ALA A 254 -38.07 -32.25 3.72
N VAL A 255 -38.89 -31.42 3.09
CA VAL A 255 -38.80 -29.94 3.22
C VAL A 255 -39.35 -29.47 4.56
N ALA A 256 -40.36 -30.15 5.12
CA ALA A 256 -40.84 -29.88 6.48
C ALA A 256 -39.82 -30.25 7.57
N ALA A 257 -38.95 -31.25 7.35
CA ALA A 257 -37.89 -31.62 8.28
C ALA A 257 -36.71 -30.63 8.31
N ILE A 258 -36.41 -29.96 7.19
CA ILE A 258 -35.37 -28.91 7.12
C ILE A 258 -35.89 -27.56 7.67
N ALA A 259 -37.19 -27.28 7.50
CA ALA A 259 -37.84 -26.13 8.14
C ALA A 259 -37.99 -26.28 9.68
N ALA A 260 -37.96 -27.51 10.21
CA ALA A 260 -38.04 -27.79 11.65
C ALA A 260 -36.72 -27.61 12.42
N ALA A 261 -35.58 -27.40 11.74
CA ALA A 261 -34.28 -27.12 12.37
C ALA A 261 -34.07 -25.63 12.69
N ALA A 262 -34.99 -24.75 12.30
CA ALA A 262 -35.03 -23.33 12.65
C ALA A 262 -35.99 -23.08 13.83
N ALA A 263 -35.70 -23.70 14.98
CA ALA A 263 -36.35 -23.37 16.26
C ALA A 263 -35.62 -22.17 16.92
N PRO A 264 -36.32 -21.37 17.75
CA PRO A 264 -36.04 -19.94 17.91
C PRO A 264 -35.24 -19.59 19.17
N ALA A 265 -34.44 -18.52 19.08
CA ALA A 265 -34.28 -17.38 20.01
C ALA A 265 -34.44 -17.52 21.56
N GLU A 266 -34.39 -18.69 22.20
CA GLU A 266 -34.51 -18.80 23.67
C GLU A 266 -33.31 -18.22 24.44
N ASN A 267 -32.24 -17.83 23.73
CA ASN A 267 -31.07 -17.19 24.32
C ASN A 267 -31.01 -15.68 24.06
N ALA A 268 -32.13 -15.02 23.77
CA ALA A 268 -32.15 -13.56 23.84
C ALA A 268 -31.98 -13.12 25.30
N LEU A 269 -30.89 -12.41 25.61
CA LEU A 269 -30.70 -11.81 26.93
C LEU A 269 -31.90 -10.94 27.28
N THR A 270 -32.39 -11.08 28.50
CA THR A 270 -33.46 -10.21 28.97
C THR A 270 -32.89 -8.80 29.18
N PRO A 271 -33.68 -7.74 28.94
CA PRO A 271 -33.24 -6.36 29.21
C PRO A 271 -32.81 -6.17 30.69
N GLU A 272 -33.35 -6.96 31.60
CA GLU A 272 -32.95 -6.98 33.02
C GLU A 272 -31.49 -7.43 33.20
N GLN A 273 -31.01 -8.41 32.43
CA GLN A 273 -29.61 -8.85 32.50
C GLN A 273 -28.64 -7.75 32.04
N LEU A 274 -29.05 -6.94 31.07
CA LEU A 274 -28.27 -5.78 30.62
C LEU A 274 -28.23 -4.69 31.71
N GLU A 275 -29.35 -4.39 32.38
CA GLU A 275 -29.37 -3.43 33.49
C GLU A 275 -28.56 -3.93 34.70
N LEU A 276 -28.60 -5.23 35.02
CA LEU A 276 -27.75 -5.84 36.04
C LEU A 276 -26.25 -5.73 35.69
N PHE A 277 -25.90 -5.89 34.42
CA PHE A 277 -24.53 -5.68 33.94
C PHE A 277 -24.10 -4.22 34.10
N ARG A 278 -24.98 -3.26 33.78
CA ARG A 278 -24.73 -1.83 34.00
C ARG A 278 -24.60 -1.47 35.48
N ALA A 279 -25.38 -2.08 36.35
CA ALA A 279 -25.26 -1.91 37.80
C ALA A 279 -23.93 -2.46 38.34
N SER A 280 -23.45 -3.58 37.77
CA SER A 280 -22.18 -4.20 38.14
C SER A 280 -20.95 -3.45 37.61
N TYR A 281 -21.09 -2.80 36.45
CA TYR A 281 -20.03 -2.05 35.78
C TYR A 281 -20.54 -0.66 35.39
N PRO A 282 -20.38 0.35 36.28
CA PRO A 282 -20.80 1.72 36.00
C PRO A 282 -20.21 2.23 34.67
N MET A 283 -21.09 2.58 33.75
CA MET A 283 -20.76 3.13 32.43
C MET A 283 -21.77 4.21 32.05
N ASP A 284 -21.36 5.09 31.14
CA ASP A 284 -22.21 6.15 30.62
C ASP A 284 -23.37 5.58 29.78
N ALA A 285 -24.38 6.42 29.54
CA ALA A 285 -25.56 6.02 28.77
C ALA A 285 -25.18 5.61 27.33
N ARG A 286 -24.15 6.22 26.74
CA ARG A 286 -23.76 5.97 25.35
C ARG A 286 -23.15 4.60 25.15
N ALA A 287 -22.26 4.18 26.05
CA ALA A 287 -21.66 2.85 26.03
C ALA A 287 -22.72 1.78 26.27
N PHE A 288 -23.70 2.06 27.12
CA PHE A 288 -24.81 1.15 27.39
C PHE A 288 -25.79 1.04 26.21
N ASP A 289 -26.13 2.16 25.57
CA ASP A 289 -26.95 2.16 24.34
C ASP A 289 -26.24 1.39 23.22
N PHE A 290 -24.91 1.51 23.14
CA PHE A 290 -24.11 0.73 22.20
C PHE A 290 -24.20 -0.78 22.47
N LEU A 291 -24.23 -1.20 23.74
CA LEU A 291 -24.43 -2.61 24.09
C LEU A 291 -25.83 -3.12 23.69
N LYS A 292 -26.87 -2.29 23.80
CA LYS A 292 -28.25 -2.66 23.42
C LYS A 292 -28.46 -2.89 21.92
N ILE A 293 -27.71 -2.17 21.07
CA ILE A 293 -27.83 -2.25 19.60
C ILE A 293 -27.12 -3.48 19.01
N VAL A 294 -26.16 -4.04 19.74
CA VAL A 294 -25.31 -5.15 19.31
C VAL A 294 -26.10 -6.48 19.25
N PRO A 295 -25.80 -7.43 18.32
CA PRO A 295 -26.50 -8.70 18.24
C PRO A 295 -26.52 -9.48 19.56
N PRO A 296 -27.61 -10.21 19.88
CA PRO A 296 -27.79 -10.85 21.18
C PRO A 296 -26.69 -11.87 21.51
N GLU A 297 -26.13 -12.55 20.52
CA GLU A 297 -25.01 -13.49 20.69
C GLU A 297 -23.74 -12.79 21.16
N VAL A 298 -23.53 -11.56 20.68
CA VAL A 298 -22.40 -10.73 21.07
C VAL A 298 -22.63 -10.11 22.43
N GLN A 299 -23.86 -9.68 22.75
CA GLN A 299 -24.22 -9.23 24.09
C GLN A 299 -23.94 -10.33 25.13
N GLN A 300 -24.33 -11.58 24.84
CA GLN A 300 -24.06 -12.72 25.72
C GLN A 300 -22.57 -12.95 25.93
N ARG A 301 -21.80 -12.91 24.83
CA ARG A 301 -20.36 -13.07 24.90
C ARG A 301 -19.71 -11.96 25.72
N VAL A 302 -20.16 -10.72 25.58
CA VAL A 302 -19.66 -9.59 26.36
C VAL A 302 -19.94 -9.83 27.85
N ILE A 303 -21.19 -10.14 28.22
CA ILE A 303 -21.57 -10.38 29.63
C ILE A 303 -20.79 -11.56 30.22
N ALA A 304 -20.58 -12.64 29.46
CA ALA A 304 -19.89 -13.83 29.94
C ALA A 304 -18.36 -13.67 30.05
N THR A 305 -17.74 -12.88 29.16
CA THR A 305 -16.27 -12.81 29.06
C THR A 305 -15.66 -11.55 29.65
N PHE A 306 -16.47 -10.52 29.91
CA PHE A 306 -15.96 -9.25 30.41
C PHE A 306 -15.49 -9.39 31.87
N LYS A 307 -14.17 -9.38 32.06
CA LYS A 307 -13.49 -9.40 33.36
C LYS A 307 -12.45 -8.27 33.41
N PRO A 308 -12.82 -7.07 33.87
CA PRO A 308 -11.89 -5.95 33.88
C PRO A 308 -10.76 -6.19 34.90
N PRO A 309 -9.51 -5.80 34.58
CA PRO A 309 -8.34 -6.11 35.40
C PRO A 309 -8.23 -5.31 36.70
N ALA A 310 -8.99 -4.21 36.84
CA ALA A 310 -9.00 -3.38 38.03
C ALA A 310 -10.37 -2.69 38.20
N VAL A 311 -10.71 -2.38 39.45
CA VAL A 311 -11.93 -1.62 39.76
C VAL A 311 -11.73 -0.17 39.32
N GLN A 312 -12.57 0.32 38.41
CA GLN A 312 -12.55 1.70 37.92
C GLN A 312 -13.90 2.37 38.18
N ALA A 313 -13.89 3.69 38.34
CA ALA A 313 -15.12 4.47 38.52
C ALA A 313 -15.95 4.58 37.21
N ASP A 314 -15.30 4.38 36.06
CA ASP A 314 -15.93 4.44 34.74
C ASP A 314 -15.39 3.33 33.84
N TYR A 315 -16.26 2.41 33.44
CA TYR A 315 -15.93 1.31 32.54
C TYR A 315 -16.29 1.57 31.08
N SER A 316 -16.85 2.74 30.73
CA SER A 316 -17.42 3.04 29.41
C SER A 316 -16.46 2.72 28.27
N ARG A 317 -15.20 3.15 28.39
CA ARG A 317 -14.17 2.93 27.36
C ARG A 317 -13.77 1.46 27.25
N ILE A 318 -13.64 0.76 28.38
CA ILE A 318 -13.20 -0.64 28.42
C ILE A 318 -14.30 -1.56 27.89
N VAL A 319 -15.55 -1.34 28.32
CA VAL A 319 -16.73 -2.07 27.82
C VAL A 319 -16.90 -1.85 26.33
N THR A 320 -16.85 -0.60 25.85
CA THR A 320 -16.97 -0.30 24.41
C THR A 320 -15.87 -0.97 23.58
N SER A 321 -14.62 -0.98 24.10
CA SER A 321 -13.51 -1.67 23.43
C SER A 321 -13.73 -3.18 23.37
N HIS A 322 -14.23 -3.78 24.45
CA HIS A 322 -14.52 -5.21 24.51
C HIS A 322 -15.68 -5.62 23.61
N ILE A 323 -16.74 -4.80 23.54
CA ILE A 323 -17.86 -4.99 22.61
C ILE A 323 -17.35 -5.04 21.16
N ARG A 324 -16.47 -4.10 20.76
CA ARG A 324 -15.88 -4.10 19.42
C ARG A 324 -15.04 -5.34 19.14
N PHE A 325 -14.29 -5.81 20.14
CA PHE A 325 -13.54 -7.05 20.03
C PHE A 325 -14.45 -8.27 19.82
N CYS A 326 -15.53 -8.39 20.59
CA CYS A 326 -16.51 -9.48 20.43
C CYS A 326 -17.27 -9.41 19.08
N LEU A 327 -17.61 -8.20 18.61
CA LEU A 327 -18.20 -7.99 17.29
C LEU A 327 -17.28 -8.50 16.16
N ASN A 328 -15.99 -8.21 16.24
CA ASN A 328 -15.04 -8.68 15.23
C ASN A 328 -14.94 -10.21 15.20
N GLN A 329 -14.88 -10.86 16.37
CA GLN A 329 -14.88 -12.32 16.45
C GLN A 329 -16.19 -12.94 15.93
N HIS A 330 -17.32 -12.30 16.18
CA HIS A 330 -18.61 -12.78 15.67
C HIS A 330 -18.67 -12.70 14.15
N ARG A 331 -18.14 -11.63 13.56
CA ARG A 331 -18.01 -11.48 12.10
C ARG A 331 -17.14 -12.58 11.50
N GLU A 332 -15.98 -12.86 12.10
CA GLU A 332 -15.09 -13.95 11.67
C GLU A 332 -15.78 -15.33 11.76
N ALA A 333 -16.52 -15.58 12.84
CA ALA A 333 -17.29 -16.81 13.00
C ALA A 333 -18.40 -16.96 11.93
N GLN A 334 -19.14 -15.88 11.64
CA GLN A 334 -20.15 -15.89 10.57
C GLN A 334 -19.54 -16.13 9.19
N SER A 335 -18.39 -15.50 8.90
CA SER A 335 -17.65 -15.75 7.65
C SER A 335 -17.18 -17.20 7.54
N SER A 336 -16.75 -17.82 8.65
CA SER A 336 -16.34 -19.23 8.65
C SER A 336 -17.50 -20.19 8.41
N LEU A 337 -18.69 -19.90 8.97
CA LEU A 337 -19.88 -20.73 8.76
C LEU A 337 -20.35 -20.64 7.30
N GLN A 338 -20.35 -19.44 6.72
CA GLN A 338 -20.68 -19.26 5.30
C GLN A 338 -19.68 -19.97 4.38
N ALA A 339 -18.39 -19.93 4.70
CA ALA A 339 -17.37 -20.68 3.94
C ALA A 339 -17.54 -22.20 4.05
N SER A 340 -17.94 -22.72 5.22
CA SER A 340 -18.12 -24.16 5.44
C SER A 340 -19.44 -24.74 4.90
N ALA A 341 -20.46 -23.91 4.69
CA ALA A 341 -21.77 -24.34 4.21
C ALA A 341 -21.85 -24.49 2.68
N ALA A 342 -20.85 -24.01 1.94
CA ALA A 342 -20.81 -24.03 0.48
C ALA A 342 -20.50 -25.39 -0.21
N PRO A 343 -19.78 -26.38 0.37
CA PRO A 343 -19.34 -27.53 -0.42
C PRO A 343 -20.32 -28.70 -0.61
N TRP A 344 -21.44 -28.80 0.12
CA TRP A 344 -22.23 -30.06 0.19
C TRP A 344 -23.65 -30.00 -0.39
N LEU A 345 -24.11 -28.86 -0.92
CA LEU A 345 -25.47 -28.70 -1.46
C LEU A 345 -25.54 -28.62 -3.00
N LEU A 346 -24.42 -28.79 -3.71
CA LEU A 346 -24.34 -28.72 -5.18
C LEU A 346 -24.06 -30.07 -5.89
N GLY A 347 -24.45 -31.19 -5.27
CA GLY A 347 -24.36 -32.51 -5.89
C GLY A 347 -25.61 -33.35 -5.64
N GLY A 348 -26.66 -33.21 -6.45
CA GLY A 348 -27.77 -34.18 -6.39
C GLY A 348 -29.08 -33.89 -7.13
N ALA A 349 -29.42 -32.65 -7.48
CA ALA A 349 -30.79 -32.34 -7.95
C ALA A 349 -30.93 -32.08 -9.47
N GLY A 350 -29.94 -32.45 -10.30
CA GLY A 350 -29.88 -32.04 -11.71
C GLY A 350 -30.45 -33.01 -12.76
N THR A 351 -30.77 -34.27 -12.41
CA THR A 351 -31.03 -35.30 -13.43
C THR A 351 -32.50 -35.57 -13.76
N ALA A 352 -33.47 -34.98 -13.04
CA ALA A 352 -34.90 -35.23 -13.33
C ALA A 352 -35.56 -34.19 -14.27
N ALA A 353 -34.97 -33.01 -14.44
CA ALA A 353 -35.58 -31.92 -15.23
C ALA A 353 -35.35 -32.03 -16.75
N ALA A 354 -34.47 -32.92 -17.20
CA ALA A 354 -34.09 -33.03 -18.62
C ALA A 354 -34.98 -33.98 -19.45
N LEU A 355 -35.90 -34.74 -18.83
CA LEU A 355 -36.70 -35.75 -19.55
C LEU A 355 -38.15 -35.36 -19.88
N LEU A 356 -38.61 -34.16 -19.46
CA LEU A 356 -40.00 -33.70 -19.65
C LEU A 356 -40.16 -32.56 -20.67
N GLY A 357 -39.11 -32.21 -21.40
CA GLY A 357 -39.10 -31.10 -22.37
C GLY A 357 -39.59 -31.45 -23.78
N GLN A 358 -40.60 -32.33 -23.95
CA GLN A 358 -41.11 -32.72 -25.27
C GLN A 358 -42.64 -32.65 -25.46
N ALA A 359 -43.38 -32.00 -24.57
CA ALA A 359 -44.79 -31.70 -24.77
C ALA A 359 -44.99 -30.18 -24.84
N GLY A 360 -45.15 -29.66 -26.06
CA GLY A 360 -45.45 -28.25 -26.31
C GLY A 360 -46.86 -27.88 -25.82
N LEU A 361 -46.93 -27.32 -24.61
CA LEU A 361 -48.11 -26.64 -24.10
C LEU A 361 -47.82 -25.15 -23.87
N ASP A 362 -48.78 -24.35 -24.34
CA ASP A 362 -48.80 -22.90 -24.41
C ASP A 362 -48.77 -22.27 -22.99
N LEU A 363 -47.67 -21.56 -22.68
CA LEU A 363 -47.33 -21.01 -21.36
C LEU A 363 -47.48 -19.48 -21.30
N SER A 364 -48.32 -18.92 -22.17
CA SER A 364 -48.49 -17.47 -22.33
C SER A 364 -49.41 -16.82 -21.27
N GLY A 365 -50.23 -17.59 -20.55
CA GLY A 365 -51.18 -17.07 -19.55
C GLY A 365 -50.64 -16.93 -18.11
N ALA A 366 -49.63 -17.71 -17.71
CA ALA A 366 -49.14 -17.73 -16.32
C ALA A 366 -48.04 -16.69 -16.04
N VAL A 367 -47.32 -16.22 -17.07
CA VAL A 367 -46.21 -15.27 -16.93
C VAL A 367 -46.72 -13.84 -16.69
N LEU A 368 -47.90 -13.48 -17.21
CA LEU A 368 -48.49 -12.16 -17.00
C LEU A 368 -49.04 -11.96 -15.56
N GLY A 369 -49.52 -13.03 -14.91
CA GLY A 369 -50.00 -12.97 -13.52
C GLY A 369 -48.90 -12.80 -12.46
N GLY A 370 -47.68 -13.24 -12.77
CA GLY A 370 -46.54 -13.08 -11.86
C GLY A 370 -46.02 -11.64 -11.79
N LEU A 371 -46.13 -10.88 -12.88
CA LEU A 371 -45.70 -9.48 -12.95
C LEU A 371 -46.60 -8.55 -12.13
N THR A 372 -47.91 -8.80 -12.11
CA THR A 372 -48.84 -7.96 -11.33
C THR A 372 -48.67 -8.17 -9.83
N ALA A 373 -48.44 -9.42 -9.39
CA ALA A 373 -48.22 -9.73 -7.97
C ALA A 373 -46.94 -9.08 -7.41
N ALA A 374 -45.87 -9.00 -8.19
CA ALA A 374 -44.63 -8.31 -7.80
C ALA A 374 -44.84 -6.79 -7.71
N GLN A 375 -45.62 -6.22 -8.63
CA GLN A 375 -45.94 -4.79 -8.66
C GLN A 375 -46.79 -4.38 -7.45
N ASP A 376 -47.72 -5.24 -7.02
CA ASP A 376 -48.54 -5.01 -5.83
C ASP A 376 -47.68 -5.03 -4.55
N GLN A 377 -46.71 -5.95 -4.44
CA GLN A 377 -45.79 -5.99 -3.30
C GLN A 377 -44.91 -4.73 -3.19
N LEU A 378 -44.44 -4.20 -4.33
CA LEU A 378 -43.70 -2.93 -4.35
C LEU A 378 -44.58 -1.76 -3.90
N THR A 379 -45.85 -1.74 -4.31
CA THR A 379 -46.78 -0.67 -3.93
C THR A 379 -47.09 -0.71 -2.43
N VAL A 380 -47.29 -1.90 -1.86
CA VAL A 380 -47.42 -2.08 -0.40
C VAL A 380 -46.14 -1.65 0.31
N PHE A 381 -44.96 -2.04 -0.19
CA PHE A 381 -43.66 -1.65 0.39
C PHE A 381 -43.47 -0.13 0.43
N ARG A 382 -43.87 0.60 -0.62
CA ARG A 382 -43.83 2.06 -0.68
C ARG A 382 -44.75 2.71 0.35
N SER A 383 -45.92 2.11 0.62
CA SER A 383 -46.85 2.62 1.64
C SER A 383 -46.33 2.40 3.07
N THR A 384 -45.63 1.28 3.31
CA THR A 384 -45.02 0.95 4.61
C THR A 384 -43.78 1.80 4.89
N TYR A 385 -42.98 2.09 3.86
CA TYR A 385 -41.75 2.86 3.95
C TYR A 385 -41.81 4.08 3.02
N PRO A 386 -42.25 5.26 3.52
CA PRO A 386 -42.29 6.47 2.71
C PRO A 386 -40.91 6.80 2.13
N MET A 387 -40.82 6.81 0.81
CA MET A 387 -39.62 7.14 0.04
C MET A 387 -40.00 7.99 -1.16
N ASP A 388 -39.02 8.72 -1.68
CA ASP A 388 -39.17 9.52 -2.88
C ASP A 388 -39.37 8.63 -4.13
N GLU A 389 -39.85 9.26 -5.19
CA GLU A 389 -40.17 8.57 -6.44
C GLU A 389 -38.91 7.99 -7.10
N ARG A 390 -37.76 8.65 -6.92
CA ARG A 390 -36.47 8.21 -7.48
C ARG A 390 -35.96 6.91 -6.85
N ALA A 391 -36.01 6.79 -5.53
CA ALA A 391 -35.63 5.56 -4.83
C ALA A 391 -36.59 4.41 -5.17
N PHE A 392 -37.89 4.73 -5.32
CA PHE A 392 -38.88 3.74 -5.73
C PHE A 392 -38.67 3.26 -7.16
N ASP A 393 -38.39 4.16 -8.10
CA ASP A 393 -38.04 3.81 -9.49
C ASP A 393 -36.77 2.96 -9.55
N TYR A 394 -35.78 3.28 -8.71
CA TYR A 394 -34.55 2.49 -8.61
C TYR A 394 -34.81 1.06 -8.11
N LEU A 395 -35.71 0.90 -7.12
CA LEU A 395 -36.17 -0.42 -6.68
C LEU A 395 -36.93 -1.17 -7.79
N LYS A 396 -37.80 -0.48 -8.53
CA LYS A 396 -38.59 -1.05 -9.64
C LYS A 396 -37.72 -1.49 -10.83
N MET A 397 -36.60 -0.81 -11.08
CA MET A 397 -35.65 -1.17 -12.14
C MET A 397 -34.71 -2.32 -11.75
N ALA A 398 -34.61 -2.66 -10.46
CA ALA A 398 -33.76 -3.77 -10.01
C ALA A 398 -34.31 -5.13 -10.49
N PRO A 399 -33.48 -6.17 -10.67
CA PRO A 399 -33.95 -7.53 -11.01
C PRO A 399 -34.99 -8.05 -10.02
N ALA A 400 -35.95 -8.86 -10.48
CA ALA A 400 -37.06 -9.37 -9.64
C ALA A 400 -36.57 -10.07 -8.35
N GLU A 401 -35.46 -10.81 -8.42
CA GLU A 401 -34.85 -11.45 -7.25
C GLU A 401 -34.31 -10.45 -6.23
N VAL A 402 -33.76 -9.33 -6.70
CA VAL A 402 -33.30 -8.23 -5.85
C VAL A 402 -34.49 -7.53 -5.20
N GLN A 403 -35.54 -7.25 -5.98
CA GLN A 403 -36.78 -6.66 -5.46
C GLN A 403 -37.35 -7.50 -4.32
N LYS A 404 -37.51 -8.81 -4.55
CA LYS A 404 -38.02 -9.76 -3.55
C LYS A 404 -37.13 -9.81 -2.31
N ARG A 405 -35.81 -9.82 -2.47
CA ARG A 405 -34.85 -9.81 -1.36
C ARG A 405 -34.89 -8.52 -0.57
N VAL A 406 -35.01 -7.37 -1.23
CA VAL A 406 -35.13 -6.07 -0.56
C VAL A 406 -36.44 -6.01 0.23
N ILE A 407 -37.56 -6.40 -0.37
CA ILE A 407 -38.87 -6.44 0.32
C ILE A 407 -38.82 -7.34 1.57
N SER A 408 -38.13 -8.48 1.52
CA SER A 408 -38.11 -9.45 2.63
C SER A 408 -37.08 -9.14 3.73
N THR A 409 -35.96 -8.49 3.39
CA THR A 409 -34.83 -8.30 4.33
C THR A 409 -34.69 -6.87 4.85
N PHE A 410 -35.42 -5.91 4.28
CA PHE A 410 -35.33 -4.51 4.68
C PHE A 410 -36.04 -4.28 6.03
N ASN A 411 -35.25 -4.11 7.09
CA ASN A 411 -35.70 -3.80 8.44
C ASN A 411 -34.92 -2.60 9.01
N PRO A 412 -35.36 -1.35 8.72
CA PRO A 412 -34.61 -0.17 9.12
C PRO A 412 -34.71 0.08 10.64
N PRO A 413 -33.62 0.50 11.31
CA PRO A 413 -33.66 0.85 12.71
C PRO A 413 -34.36 2.22 12.90
N ALA A 414 -35.51 2.18 13.57
CA ALA A 414 -36.38 3.31 13.93
C ALA A 414 -37.19 3.96 12.79
N VAL A 415 -38.26 4.64 13.19
CA VAL A 415 -39.16 5.39 12.29
C VAL A 415 -38.45 6.65 11.82
N GLN A 416 -38.00 6.67 10.56
CA GLN A 416 -37.41 7.85 9.92
C GLN A 416 -38.42 8.45 8.94
N ALA A 417 -38.44 9.78 8.82
CA ALA A 417 -39.36 10.47 7.93
C ALA A 417 -39.06 10.24 6.43
N ASP A 418 -37.85 9.77 6.10
CA ASP A 418 -37.41 9.55 4.73
C ASP A 418 -36.55 8.29 4.62
N TYR A 419 -37.10 7.24 4.01
CA TYR A 419 -36.41 5.96 3.80
C TYR A 419 -35.64 5.88 2.48
N SER A 420 -35.66 6.93 1.65
CA SER A 420 -35.14 6.90 0.27
C SER A 420 -33.67 6.45 0.20
N LYS A 421 -32.82 6.99 1.09
CA LYS A 421 -31.40 6.63 1.14
C LYS A 421 -31.16 5.20 1.62
N LEU A 422 -31.94 4.76 2.61
CA LEU A 422 -31.81 3.43 3.20
C LEU A 422 -32.24 2.34 2.20
N VAL A 423 -33.36 2.54 1.52
CA VAL A 423 -33.86 1.61 0.50
C VAL A 423 -32.87 1.55 -0.67
N THR A 424 -32.40 2.69 -1.17
CA THR A 424 -31.41 2.73 -2.27
C THR A 424 -30.10 2.02 -1.90
N ALA A 425 -29.60 2.23 -0.67
CA ALA A 425 -28.40 1.56 -0.18
C ALA A 425 -28.62 0.04 -0.07
N HIS A 426 -29.79 -0.39 0.40
CA HIS A 426 -30.10 -1.82 0.56
C HIS A 426 -30.31 -2.54 -0.78
N VAL A 427 -30.91 -1.87 -1.77
CA VAL A 427 -31.00 -2.36 -3.16
C VAL A 427 -29.60 -2.56 -3.74
N LYS A 428 -28.70 -1.58 -3.58
CA LYS A 428 -27.30 -1.69 -4.02
C LYS A 428 -26.57 -2.84 -3.33
N PHE A 429 -26.79 -3.01 -2.03
CA PHE A 429 -26.22 -4.13 -1.27
C PHE A 429 -26.69 -5.49 -1.81
N CYS A 430 -27.98 -5.63 -2.10
CA CYS A 430 -28.54 -6.85 -2.67
C CYS A 430 -28.02 -7.15 -4.09
N LEU A 431 -27.86 -6.11 -4.93
CA LEU A 431 -27.24 -6.22 -6.25
C LEU A 431 -25.78 -6.69 -6.17
N MET A 432 -25.02 -6.15 -5.22
CA MET A 432 -23.62 -6.52 -5.01
C MET A 432 -23.50 -8.00 -4.59
N GLN A 433 -24.36 -8.46 -3.68
CA GLN A 433 -24.38 -9.88 -3.29
C GLN A 433 -24.79 -10.80 -4.45
N GLN A 434 -25.72 -10.38 -5.30
CA GLN A 434 -26.13 -11.18 -6.45
C GLN A 434 -24.98 -11.36 -7.46
N ARG A 435 -24.15 -10.32 -7.64
CA ARG A 435 -22.97 -10.38 -8.51
C ARG A 435 -21.92 -11.38 -8.00
N GLU A 436 -21.80 -11.54 -6.69
CA GLU A 436 -20.91 -12.55 -6.09
C GLU A 436 -21.47 -13.99 -6.18
N HIS A 437 -22.79 -14.15 -6.24
CA HIS A 437 -23.46 -15.47 -6.18
C HIS A 437 -23.91 -16.01 -7.53
N THR A 438 -23.69 -15.29 -8.63
CA THR A 438 -24.01 -15.79 -9.96
C THR A 438 -22.77 -16.49 -10.56
N PRO A 439 -22.67 -17.84 -10.54
CA PRO A 439 -21.57 -18.52 -11.21
C PRO A 439 -21.60 -18.20 -12.72
N PRO A 440 -20.43 -18.07 -13.38
CA PRO A 440 -20.37 -17.80 -14.81
C PRO A 440 -21.09 -18.93 -15.54
N ALA A 441 -22.16 -18.58 -16.26
CA ALA A 441 -22.95 -19.53 -17.03
C ALA A 441 -22.06 -20.27 -18.03
N ALA A 442 -22.02 -21.59 -17.92
CA ALA A 442 -21.36 -22.48 -18.87
C ALA A 442 -21.90 -22.19 -20.28
N ALA A 443 -20.99 -21.89 -21.21
CA ALA A 443 -21.28 -21.66 -22.61
C ALA A 443 -22.08 -22.85 -23.20
N GLN A 444 -23.36 -22.61 -23.50
CA GLN A 444 -24.16 -23.53 -24.28
C GLN A 444 -23.70 -23.48 -25.73
N THR A 445 -23.32 -24.66 -26.22
CA THR A 445 -22.98 -24.99 -27.60
C THR A 445 -24.13 -24.63 -28.54
N ALA A 446 -23.87 -23.73 -29.50
CA ALA A 446 -24.77 -23.44 -30.62
C ALA A 446 -24.57 -24.46 -31.76
N PRO A 447 -25.61 -24.75 -32.57
CA PRO A 447 -25.65 -25.88 -33.49
C PRO A 447 -24.97 -25.60 -34.83
N GLN A 448 -24.22 -26.58 -35.34
CA GLN A 448 -23.60 -26.55 -36.67
C GLN A 448 -24.66 -26.75 -37.77
N GLN A 449 -24.72 -25.80 -38.70
CA GLN A 449 -25.42 -25.96 -39.98
C GLN A 449 -24.54 -26.68 -41.00
N ALA A 450 -25.20 -27.59 -41.72
CA ALA A 450 -24.66 -28.45 -42.76
C ALA A 450 -24.46 -27.74 -44.11
N THR A 451 -23.53 -28.27 -44.92
CA THR A 451 -23.58 -28.59 -46.38
C THR A 451 -22.17 -28.53 -47.01
N PRO A 452 -21.90 -29.10 -48.21
CA PRO A 452 -22.01 -30.52 -48.54
C PRO A 452 -20.74 -31.08 -49.24
N GLN A 453 -20.78 -32.40 -49.45
CA GLN A 453 -19.78 -33.28 -50.06
C GLN A 453 -19.35 -32.91 -51.49
N VAL A 454 -18.10 -33.26 -51.85
CA VAL A 454 -17.78 -33.90 -53.13
C VAL A 454 -16.74 -35.00 -52.94
N THR A 455 -17.09 -36.19 -53.38
CA THR A 455 -16.32 -37.43 -53.52
C THR A 455 -15.13 -37.29 -54.49
N SER A 456 -14.00 -37.95 -54.21
CA SER A 456 -13.32 -38.85 -55.17
C SER A 456 -12.12 -39.59 -54.58
N THR A 457 -12.25 -40.90 -54.62
CA THR A 457 -11.34 -42.04 -54.76
C THR A 457 -9.92 -41.81 -55.29
N ALA A 458 -8.96 -42.55 -54.71
CA ALA A 458 -8.07 -43.55 -55.36
C ALA A 458 -6.53 -43.35 -55.33
N LEU A 459 -5.87 -44.47 -54.96
CA LEU A 459 -4.58 -45.03 -55.40
C LEU A 459 -3.22 -44.51 -54.84
N VAL A 460 -2.64 -45.32 -53.91
CA VAL A 460 -1.39 -46.15 -54.01
C VAL A 460 -0.55 -45.90 -55.30
N PRO A 461 0.82 -45.84 -55.32
CA PRO A 461 1.65 -46.89 -54.71
C PRO A 461 3.10 -46.59 -54.23
N ALA A 462 3.56 -47.52 -53.37
CA ALA A 462 4.82 -48.27 -53.37
C ALA A 462 6.21 -47.59 -53.35
N GLY A 463 7.07 -48.20 -52.50
CA GLY A 463 8.54 -48.20 -52.56
C GLY A 463 9.15 -47.44 -51.39
N GLY A 464 10.06 -47.96 -50.57
CA GLY A 464 10.76 -49.24 -50.53
C GLY A 464 12.01 -49.10 -49.66
N VAL A 465 12.29 -50.16 -48.90
CA VAL A 465 13.60 -50.72 -48.50
C VAL A 465 14.51 -50.02 -47.45
N ALA A 466 15.05 -50.91 -46.60
CA ALA A 466 16.26 -50.88 -45.76
C ALA A 466 16.12 -50.32 -44.33
N ALA A 467 15.97 -51.16 -43.30
CA ALA A 467 16.95 -52.05 -42.65
C ALA A 467 17.91 -51.31 -41.71
N GLY A 468 17.82 -51.61 -40.40
CA GLY A 468 18.72 -51.05 -39.39
C GLY A 468 18.30 -51.29 -37.94
N THR A 469 18.45 -52.53 -37.49
CA THR A 469 18.47 -53.07 -36.12
C THR A 469 19.08 -52.12 -35.06
N THR A 470 18.44 -51.92 -33.90
CA THR A 470 18.91 -52.40 -32.56
C THR A 470 18.08 -51.90 -31.37
N VAL A 471 17.99 -52.80 -30.39
CA VAL A 471 17.25 -52.90 -29.13
C VAL A 471 17.62 -51.82 -28.09
N GLY A 472 16.66 -51.41 -27.22
CA GLY A 472 17.03 -50.93 -25.88
C GLY A 472 16.03 -50.07 -25.10
N VAL A 473 15.05 -50.72 -24.46
CA VAL A 473 14.53 -50.48 -23.08
C VAL A 473 14.47 -49.03 -22.54
N GLY A 474 13.27 -48.56 -22.16
CA GLY A 474 13.16 -47.34 -21.34
C GLY A 474 11.75 -46.83 -21.05
N LEU A 475 11.06 -47.51 -20.15
CA LEU A 475 9.72 -47.24 -19.62
C LEU A 475 9.72 -46.00 -18.71
N ALA A 476 9.09 -44.88 -19.12
CA ALA A 476 8.55 -43.82 -18.26
C ALA A 476 7.91 -42.68 -19.08
N GLN A 477 6.65 -42.83 -19.49
CA GLN A 477 5.88 -41.74 -20.09
C GLN A 477 4.42 -41.83 -19.63
N LEU A 478 4.14 -41.26 -18.46
CA LEU A 478 2.77 -40.99 -17.97
C LEU A 478 2.83 -40.08 -16.73
N ALA A 479 3.06 -38.79 -16.93
CA ALA A 479 2.76 -37.71 -15.97
C ALA A 479 2.94 -36.34 -16.62
N ALA A 480 2.09 -35.98 -17.59
CA ALA A 480 2.01 -34.61 -18.08
C ALA A 480 0.59 -34.35 -18.61
N ALA A 481 -0.36 -34.22 -17.69
CA ALA A 481 -1.66 -33.65 -18.00
C ALA A 481 -2.18 -32.90 -16.76
N THR A 482 -2.70 -31.69 -17.01
CA THR A 482 -3.57 -30.91 -16.13
C THR A 482 -2.88 -29.96 -15.13
N GLN A 483 -2.20 -28.93 -15.65
CA GLN A 483 -2.19 -27.62 -14.99
C GLN A 483 -3.10 -26.68 -15.80
N GLY A 484 -4.25 -26.35 -15.23
CA GLY A 484 -5.15 -25.34 -15.76
C GLY A 484 -4.44 -23.99 -15.75
N MET A 485 -4.16 -23.46 -16.94
CA MET A 485 -3.75 -22.08 -17.11
C MET A 485 -4.88 -21.19 -16.57
N VAL A 486 -4.63 -20.50 -15.46
CA VAL A 486 -5.46 -19.38 -15.02
C VAL A 486 -5.36 -18.35 -16.14
N SER A 487 -6.42 -18.17 -16.92
CA SER A 487 -6.53 -17.09 -17.89
C SER A 487 -6.37 -15.78 -17.13
N THR A 488 -5.18 -15.19 -17.20
CA THR A 488 -4.95 -13.82 -16.78
C THR A 488 -5.95 -12.97 -17.57
N ARG A 489 -6.94 -12.39 -16.88
CA ARG A 489 -7.93 -11.53 -17.52
C ARG A 489 -7.18 -10.50 -18.35
N SER A 490 -7.55 -10.42 -19.63
CA SER A 490 -6.99 -9.47 -20.57
C SER A 490 -7.05 -8.07 -19.96
N SER A 491 -5.95 -7.33 -20.07
CA SER A 491 -5.83 -5.93 -19.66
C SER A 491 -7.13 -5.15 -19.86
N VAL A 492 -7.53 -4.36 -18.85
CA VAL A 492 -8.68 -3.45 -18.93
C VAL A 492 -8.63 -2.67 -20.24
N SER A 493 -9.71 -2.72 -21.01
CA SER A 493 -9.78 -2.04 -22.29
C SER A 493 -9.91 -0.53 -22.08
N ASN A 494 -9.38 0.27 -23.00
CA ASN A 494 -9.53 1.73 -22.93
C ASN A 494 -11.01 2.16 -22.97
N GLU A 495 -11.87 1.37 -23.63
CA GLU A 495 -13.32 1.59 -23.64
C GLU A 495 -13.93 1.44 -22.24
N GLU A 496 -13.47 0.47 -21.44
CA GLU A 496 -13.93 0.28 -20.07
C GLU A 496 -13.50 1.43 -19.14
N LEU A 497 -12.31 2.00 -19.37
CA LEU A 497 -11.86 3.21 -18.70
C LEU A 497 -12.70 4.43 -19.09
N GLU A 498 -13.06 4.58 -20.37
CA GLU A 498 -13.95 5.66 -20.84
C GLU A 498 -15.36 5.53 -20.26
N ILE A 499 -15.90 4.31 -20.17
CA ILE A 499 -17.16 4.04 -19.47
C ILE A 499 -17.04 4.45 -18.01
N PHE A 500 -15.95 4.07 -17.32
CA PHE A 500 -15.72 4.47 -15.94
C PHE A 500 -15.64 5.99 -15.76
N ARG A 501 -15.01 6.70 -16.71
CA ARG A 501 -14.97 8.17 -16.76
C ARG A 501 -16.35 8.79 -16.96
N SER A 502 -17.22 8.16 -17.75
CA SER A 502 -18.60 8.64 -17.93
C SER A 502 -19.47 8.44 -16.68
N MET A 503 -19.23 7.36 -15.91
CA MET A 503 -19.93 7.09 -14.65
C MET A 503 -19.46 7.98 -13.51
N TYR A 504 -18.17 8.31 -13.49
CA TYR A 504 -17.55 9.14 -12.47
C TYR A 504 -16.85 10.33 -13.13
N PRO A 505 -17.57 11.45 -13.36
CA PRO A 505 -17.01 12.62 -14.04
C PRO A 505 -15.73 13.11 -13.35
N MET A 506 -14.60 12.86 -13.98
CA MET A 506 -13.27 13.24 -13.50
C MET A 506 -12.55 14.07 -14.56
N ASP A 507 -11.62 14.89 -14.10
CA ASP A 507 -10.74 15.64 -15.00
C ASP A 507 -9.78 14.72 -15.76
N ASP A 508 -9.23 15.23 -16.86
CA ASP A 508 -8.29 14.51 -17.72
C ASP A 508 -7.07 14.02 -16.92
N ARG A 509 -6.64 14.76 -15.91
CA ARG A 509 -5.45 14.40 -15.11
C ARG A 509 -5.69 13.18 -14.24
N ALA A 510 -6.85 13.07 -13.60
CA ALA A 510 -7.24 11.89 -12.85
C ALA A 510 -7.44 10.68 -13.77
N TYR A 511 -7.99 10.91 -14.97
CA TYR A 511 -8.13 9.88 -15.99
C TYR A 511 -6.77 9.37 -16.48
N ASP A 512 -5.84 10.25 -16.85
CA ASP A 512 -4.48 9.89 -17.25
C ASP A 512 -3.74 9.13 -16.15
N TYR A 513 -3.98 9.51 -14.88
CA TYR A 513 -3.39 8.83 -13.73
C TYR A 513 -3.94 7.41 -13.53
N LEU A 514 -5.23 7.19 -13.83
CA LEU A 514 -5.84 5.87 -13.83
C LEU A 514 -5.36 5.04 -15.04
N ALA A 515 -5.38 5.61 -16.24
CA ALA A 515 -4.96 4.95 -17.49
C ALA A 515 -3.45 4.59 -17.49
N GLY A 516 -2.62 5.37 -16.80
CA GLY A 516 -1.20 5.08 -16.60
C GLY A 516 -0.88 4.07 -15.49
N ALA A 517 -1.88 3.63 -14.70
CA ALA A 517 -1.67 2.63 -13.65
C ALA A 517 -1.52 1.21 -14.25
N PRO A 518 -0.91 0.24 -13.55
CA PRO A 518 -0.86 -1.16 -14.01
C PRO A 518 -2.27 -1.73 -14.25
N PRO A 519 -2.47 -2.63 -15.22
CA PRO A 519 -3.78 -3.14 -15.59
C PRO A 519 -4.53 -3.81 -14.42
N GLU A 520 -3.80 -4.46 -13.51
CA GLU A 520 -4.38 -5.08 -12.31
C GLU A 520 -4.89 -4.05 -11.31
N VAL A 521 -4.25 -2.88 -11.26
CA VAL A 521 -4.68 -1.74 -10.44
C VAL A 521 -5.89 -1.07 -11.07
N GLN A 522 -5.91 -0.94 -12.40
CA GLN A 522 -7.05 -0.40 -13.14
C GLN A 522 -8.30 -1.25 -12.88
N GLU A 523 -8.22 -2.56 -13.07
CA GLU A 523 -9.34 -3.49 -12.85
C GLU A 523 -9.84 -3.38 -11.41
N ARG A 524 -8.92 -3.38 -10.44
CA ARG A 524 -9.27 -3.25 -9.03
C ARG A 524 -9.93 -1.92 -8.72
N VAL A 525 -9.47 -0.81 -9.31
CA VAL A 525 -10.11 0.49 -9.11
C VAL A 525 -11.50 0.49 -9.70
N ILE A 526 -11.70 -0.04 -10.92
CA ILE A 526 -13.01 -0.12 -11.56
C ILE A 526 -13.98 -0.97 -10.73
N ASP A 527 -13.53 -2.11 -10.20
CA ASP A 527 -14.37 -3.03 -9.42
C ASP A 527 -14.69 -2.54 -8.01
N THR A 528 -13.72 -1.90 -7.34
CA THR A 528 -13.84 -1.59 -5.90
C THR A 528 -14.20 -0.14 -5.63
N PHE A 529 -14.07 0.76 -6.61
CA PHE A 529 -14.41 2.16 -6.42
C PHE A 529 -15.92 2.34 -6.42
N ASN A 530 -16.47 2.57 -5.23
CA ASN A 530 -17.89 2.85 -5.04
C ASN A 530 -18.04 4.06 -4.12
N VAL A 531 -18.36 5.22 -4.68
CA VAL A 531 -18.66 6.44 -3.93
C VAL A 531 -20.17 6.63 -3.93
N SER A 532 -20.79 6.42 -2.77
CA SER A 532 -22.25 6.41 -2.60
C SER A 532 -22.89 7.80 -2.58
N GLU A 533 -22.09 8.86 -2.42
CA GLU A 533 -22.56 10.24 -2.32
C GLU A 533 -22.08 11.03 -3.54
N VAL A 534 -22.97 11.82 -4.14
CA VAL A 534 -22.63 12.68 -5.28
C VAL A 534 -21.67 13.76 -4.78
N GLN A 535 -20.37 13.49 -4.89
CA GLN A 535 -19.34 14.47 -4.61
C GLN A 535 -19.15 15.34 -5.84
N ALA A 536 -18.96 16.64 -5.63
CA ALA A 536 -18.66 17.56 -6.72
C ALA A 536 -17.35 17.20 -7.45
N ASP A 537 -16.43 16.52 -6.76
CA ASP A 537 -15.05 16.29 -7.22
C ASP A 537 -14.66 14.79 -7.20
N TYR A 538 -15.15 14.00 -8.16
CA TYR A 538 -14.74 12.59 -8.27
C TYR A 538 -13.25 12.42 -8.58
N SER A 539 -12.62 13.39 -9.27
CA SER A 539 -11.18 13.36 -9.60
C SER A 539 -10.29 13.04 -8.40
N ARG A 540 -10.57 13.68 -7.25
CA ARG A 540 -9.76 13.53 -6.03
C ARG A 540 -9.97 12.16 -5.40
N ALA A 541 -11.22 11.69 -5.36
CA ALA A 541 -11.59 10.39 -4.82
C ALA A 541 -10.98 9.25 -5.66
N VAL A 542 -11.11 9.31 -6.98
CA VAL A 542 -10.53 8.33 -7.91
C VAL A 542 -9.00 8.31 -7.76
N THR A 543 -8.34 9.47 -7.80
CA THR A 543 -6.88 9.55 -7.64
C THR A 543 -6.41 8.98 -6.29
N ALA A 544 -7.14 9.25 -5.20
CA ALA A 544 -6.83 8.71 -3.89
C ALA A 544 -7.00 7.18 -3.84
N HIS A 545 -8.04 6.66 -4.48
CA HIS A 545 -8.29 5.22 -4.55
C HIS A 545 -7.27 4.50 -5.43
N VAL A 546 -6.90 5.07 -6.59
CA VAL A 546 -5.80 4.56 -7.42
C VAL A 546 -4.50 4.50 -6.62
N LYS A 547 -4.18 5.53 -5.83
CA LYS A 547 -3.00 5.50 -4.93
C LYS A 547 -3.08 4.42 -3.86
N PHE A 548 -4.27 4.20 -3.30
CA PHE A 548 -4.49 3.12 -2.34
C PHE A 548 -4.31 1.75 -2.99
N CYS A 549 -4.90 1.52 -4.17
CA CYS A 549 -4.75 0.30 -4.94
C CYS A 549 -3.30 0.09 -5.41
N LEU A 550 -2.57 1.13 -5.82
CA LEU A 550 -1.14 1.07 -6.13
C LEU A 550 -0.30 0.67 -4.92
N LYS A 551 -0.62 1.22 -3.74
CA LYS A 551 0.06 0.85 -2.49
C LYS A 551 -0.20 -0.61 -2.14
N GLN A 552 -1.46 -1.04 -2.19
CA GLN A 552 -1.82 -2.43 -1.96
C GLN A 552 -1.23 -3.37 -3.01
N HIS A 553 -1.18 -2.97 -4.28
CA HIS A 553 -0.59 -3.75 -5.35
C HIS A 553 0.92 -3.89 -5.17
N LYS A 554 1.62 -2.85 -4.69
CA LYS A 554 3.04 -2.97 -4.28
C LYS A 554 3.25 -3.91 -3.09
N GLU A 555 2.22 -4.10 -2.25
CA GLU A 555 2.25 -5.02 -1.11
C GLU A 555 1.79 -6.45 -1.49
N GLN A 556 0.85 -6.58 -2.42
CA GLN A 556 0.17 -7.84 -2.81
C GLN A 556 0.68 -8.48 -4.08
N VAL A 557 1.30 -7.71 -4.98
CA VAL A 557 2.28 -8.28 -5.90
C VAL A 557 3.56 -8.24 -5.10
N PRO A 558 3.91 -9.31 -4.32
CA PRO A 558 5.32 -9.52 -4.04
C PRO A 558 5.95 -9.42 -5.42
N ALA A 559 6.89 -8.49 -5.62
CA ALA A 559 7.65 -8.39 -6.84
C ALA A 559 8.11 -9.81 -7.15
N LEU A 560 7.34 -10.50 -8.01
CA LEU A 560 7.52 -11.89 -8.31
C LEU A 560 8.65 -11.82 -9.29
N ILE A 561 9.82 -11.77 -8.68
CA ILE A 561 11.04 -12.27 -9.24
C ILE A 561 11.45 -11.55 -10.52
N ALA A 562 11.59 -10.23 -10.44
CA ALA A 562 12.35 -9.53 -11.46
C ALA A 562 13.86 -9.61 -11.16
N LEU A 563 14.42 -10.82 -10.92
CA LEU A 563 15.88 -11.00 -10.91
C LEU A 563 16.46 -10.39 -12.21
N PRO A 564 17.72 -9.92 -12.21
CA PRO A 564 18.27 -9.17 -13.35
C PRO A 564 18.09 -9.90 -14.68
N ALA A 565 18.05 -9.11 -15.76
CA ALA A 565 17.86 -9.56 -17.14
C ALA A 565 18.74 -10.78 -17.46
N GLY A 566 18.13 -11.97 -17.49
CA GLY A 566 18.80 -13.23 -17.81
C GLY A 566 18.43 -14.40 -16.91
N THR A 567 17.94 -14.18 -15.69
CA THR A 567 17.43 -15.27 -14.84
C THR A 567 15.95 -15.48 -15.07
N ASP A 568 15.58 -16.66 -15.57
CA ASP A 568 14.18 -17.04 -15.77
C ASP A 568 13.44 -17.04 -14.42
N ALA A 569 12.17 -16.62 -14.43
CA ALA A 569 11.33 -16.56 -13.23
C ALA A 569 11.25 -17.95 -12.56
N ALA A 570 11.24 -19.03 -13.34
CA ALA A 570 11.25 -20.40 -12.82
C ALA A 570 12.55 -20.73 -12.07
N GLN A 571 13.71 -20.37 -12.63
CA GLN A 571 15.01 -20.62 -11.99
C GLN A 571 15.13 -19.90 -10.65
N ALA A 572 14.57 -18.70 -10.57
CA ALA A 572 14.63 -17.91 -9.36
C ALA A 572 13.74 -18.43 -8.23
N VAL A 573 12.57 -19.01 -8.57
CA VAL A 573 11.76 -19.76 -7.59
C VAL A 573 12.58 -20.93 -7.03
N THR A 574 13.30 -21.64 -7.90
CA THR A 574 14.19 -22.74 -7.51
C THR A 574 15.31 -22.24 -6.58
N MET A 575 16.00 -21.15 -6.93
CA MET A 575 17.05 -20.57 -6.07
C MET A 575 16.51 -20.12 -4.70
N LEU A 576 15.32 -19.54 -4.65
CA LEU A 576 14.66 -19.18 -3.39
C LEU A 576 14.31 -20.43 -2.56
N ALA A 577 13.77 -21.47 -3.18
CA ALA A 577 13.46 -22.72 -2.50
C ALA A 577 14.73 -23.41 -1.94
N GLU A 578 15.79 -23.48 -2.74
CA GLU A 578 17.10 -24.01 -2.33
C GLU A 578 17.71 -23.18 -1.19
N PHE A 579 17.60 -21.85 -1.26
CA PHE A 579 18.08 -20.96 -0.20
C PHE A 579 17.34 -21.20 1.12
N ARG A 580 16.01 -21.35 1.09
CA ARG A 580 15.21 -21.65 2.29
C ARG A 580 15.56 -23.00 2.89
N GLN A 581 15.86 -23.99 2.05
CA GLN A 581 16.30 -25.31 2.50
C GLN A 581 17.70 -25.27 3.13
N LYS A 582 18.62 -24.50 2.53
CA LYS A 582 20.00 -24.36 3.01
C LYS A 582 20.10 -23.51 4.29
N PHE A 583 19.26 -22.49 4.41
CA PHE A 583 19.24 -21.57 5.55
C PHE A 583 17.82 -21.49 6.14
N PRO A 584 17.46 -22.38 7.08
CA PRO A 584 16.18 -22.34 7.76
C PRO A 584 15.94 -20.96 8.39
N THR A 585 14.87 -20.32 7.95
CA THR A 585 14.44 -18.99 8.38
C THR A 585 12.95 -19.00 8.69
N ASP A 586 12.53 -18.15 9.62
CA ASP A 586 11.14 -17.94 9.98
C ASP A 586 10.38 -17.26 8.83
N ASP A 587 9.05 -17.39 8.84
CA ASP A 587 8.21 -16.82 7.78
C ASP A 587 8.33 -15.28 7.72
N ARG A 588 8.75 -14.64 8.82
CA ARG A 588 8.90 -13.18 8.88
C ARG A 588 10.12 -12.71 8.09
N ALA A 589 11.28 -13.30 8.31
CA ALA A 589 12.51 -13.02 7.57
C ALA A 589 12.35 -13.43 6.11
N TRP A 590 11.66 -14.56 5.86
CA TRP A 590 11.35 -15.00 4.51
C TRP A 590 10.49 -13.99 3.74
N ASN A 591 9.39 -13.52 4.33
CA ASN A 591 8.56 -12.47 3.74
C ASN A 591 9.34 -11.17 3.54
N TYR A 592 10.27 -10.84 4.44
CA TYR A 592 11.13 -9.66 4.30
C TYR A 592 12.08 -9.77 3.09
N LEU A 593 12.59 -10.96 2.80
CA LEU A 593 13.36 -11.24 1.58
C LEU A 593 12.47 -11.12 0.32
N LEU A 594 11.27 -11.70 0.34
CA LEU A 594 10.33 -11.66 -0.78
C LEU A 594 9.85 -10.23 -1.11
N GLN A 595 9.77 -9.34 -0.12
CA GLN A 595 9.41 -7.93 -0.29
C GLN A 595 10.59 -7.02 -0.67
N SER A 596 11.81 -7.57 -0.74
CA SER A 596 12.99 -6.78 -1.11
C SER A 596 13.10 -6.58 -2.62
N SER A 597 13.88 -5.59 -3.05
CA SER A 597 14.16 -5.34 -4.47
C SER A 597 14.86 -6.57 -5.08
N ALA A 598 14.80 -6.69 -6.39
CA ALA A 598 15.37 -7.85 -7.05
C ALA A 598 16.90 -7.91 -6.96
N GLU A 599 17.57 -6.76 -7.01
CA GLU A 599 19.02 -6.69 -6.77
C GLU A 599 19.37 -7.19 -5.36
N VAL A 600 18.60 -6.78 -4.35
CA VAL A 600 18.79 -7.25 -2.96
C VAL A 600 18.55 -8.76 -2.86
N LYS A 601 17.49 -9.28 -3.48
CA LYS A 601 17.23 -10.73 -3.52
C LYS A 601 18.39 -11.49 -4.15
N GLN A 602 18.88 -11.01 -5.29
CA GLN A 602 20.03 -11.62 -5.97
C GLN A 602 21.26 -11.64 -5.06
N ARG A 603 21.64 -10.50 -4.47
CA ARG A 603 22.80 -10.42 -3.58
C ARG A 603 22.65 -11.34 -2.38
N VAL A 604 21.45 -11.47 -1.81
CA VAL A 604 21.19 -12.43 -0.73
C VAL A 604 21.38 -13.87 -1.24
N LEU A 605 20.86 -14.21 -2.41
CA LEU A 605 20.98 -15.56 -2.97
C LEU A 605 22.43 -15.92 -3.35
N THR A 606 23.25 -14.95 -3.78
CA THR A 606 24.62 -15.20 -4.28
C THR A 606 25.73 -14.93 -3.27
N GLU A 607 25.58 -13.92 -2.41
CA GLU A 607 26.65 -13.43 -1.53
C GLU A 607 26.43 -13.76 -0.05
N PHE A 608 25.23 -14.23 0.34
CA PHE A 608 24.96 -14.52 1.76
C PHE A 608 25.75 -15.74 2.24
N CYS A 609 26.80 -15.46 3.02
CA CYS A 609 27.55 -16.44 3.79
C CYS A 609 27.30 -16.18 5.28
N PRO A 610 26.52 -17.02 5.99
CA PRO A 610 26.33 -16.83 7.41
C PRO A 610 27.64 -16.99 8.18
N PRO A 611 27.81 -16.31 9.33
CA PRO A 611 28.98 -16.50 10.20
C PRO A 611 29.11 -17.97 10.60
N ALA A 612 30.34 -18.51 10.57
CA ALA A 612 30.62 -19.87 11.00
C ALA A 612 30.18 -20.08 12.46
N GLY A 613 29.54 -21.21 12.75
CA GLY A 613 29.11 -21.58 14.10
C GLY A 613 27.68 -21.18 14.49
N VAL A 614 26.91 -20.56 13.60
CA VAL A 614 25.46 -20.33 13.83
C VAL A 614 24.67 -21.54 13.33
N GLU A 615 24.58 -22.61 14.12
CA GLU A 615 23.67 -23.72 13.85
C GLU A 615 22.26 -23.36 14.34
N GLY A 616 21.31 -23.15 13.43
CA GLY A 616 19.89 -22.96 13.77
C GLY A 616 19.17 -21.89 12.96
N ASP A 617 18.38 -21.05 13.64
CA ASP A 617 17.53 -20.02 13.04
C ASP A 617 18.35 -18.88 12.42
N TYR A 618 18.47 -18.87 11.10
CA TYR A 618 19.22 -17.85 10.36
C TYR A 618 18.44 -16.54 10.19
N SER A 619 17.23 -16.41 10.74
CA SER A 619 16.34 -15.26 10.50
C SER A 619 16.98 -13.92 10.80
N LYS A 620 17.76 -13.85 11.89
CA LYS A 620 18.48 -12.62 12.27
C LYS A 620 19.61 -12.28 11.31
N ALA A 621 20.40 -13.28 10.90
CA ALA A 621 21.51 -13.09 9.97
C ALA A 621 21.02 -12.68 8.58
N VAL A 622 20.02 -13.39 8.05
CA VAL A 622 19.40 -13.07 6.76
C VAL A 622 18.76 -11.68 6.79
N THR A 623 17.99 -11.35 7.82
CA THR A 623 17.36 -10.01 7.95
C THR A 623 18.40 -8.90 8.05
N ALA A 624 19.50 -9.11 8.79
CA ALA A 624 20.58 -8.13 8.89
C ALA A 624 21.27 -7.92 7.55
N TYR A 625 21.52 -9.00 6.80
CA TYR A 625 22.13 -8.94 5.47
C TYR A 625 21.24 -8.22 4.44
N ILE A 626 19.93 -8.51 4.44
CA ILE A 626 18.95 -7.82 3.59
C ILE A 626 18.97 -6.31 3.86
N ARG A 627 19.02 -5.89 5.13
CA ARG A 627 19.08 -4.46 5.48
C ARG A 627 20.34 -3.81 4.94
N ARG A 628 21.50 -4.46 5.10
CA ARG A 628 22.77 -3.98 4.54
C ARG A 628 22.69 -3.81 3.02
N CYS A 629 22.16 -4.80 2.31
CA CYS A 629 22.01 -4.72 0.85
C CYS A 629 21.11 -3.56 0.42
N ARG A 630 20.04 -3.25 1.16
CA ARG A 630 19.15 -2.10 0.90
C ARG A 630 19.84 -0.77 1.15
N ASP A 631 20.65 -0.67 2.21
CA ASP A 631 21.43 0.53 2.52
C ASP A 631 22.52 0.77 1.44
N ASP A 632 23.14 -0.31 0.93
CA ASP A 632 24.06 -0.27 -0.20
C ASP A 632 23.35 0.17 -1.50
N GLU A 633 22.17 -0.38 -1.81
CA GLU A 633 21.36 0.04 -2.97
C GLU A 633 21.00 1.54 -2.88
N LYS A 634 20.61 1.99 -1.68
CA LYS A 634 20.27 3.40 -1.44
C LYS A 634 21.48 4.32 -1.60
N SER A 635 22.67 3.92 -1.16
CA SER A 635 23.89 4.70 -1.35
C SER A 635 24.37 4.67 -2.79
N ARG A 636 24.22 3.53 -3.48
CA ARG A 636 24.57 3.37 -4.90
C ARG A 636 23.65 4.17 -5.82
N ALA A 637 22.35 4.24 -5.54
CA ALA A 637 21.38 5.00 -6.35
C ALA A 637 21.67 6.51 -6.43
N VAL A 638 22.49 7.06 -5.52
CA VAL A 638 22.92 8.46 -5.55
C VAL A 638 23.98 8.73 -6.64
N VAL A 639 24.75 7.71 -7.03
CA VAL A 639 25.88 7.83 -7.97
C VAL A 639 25.48 7.89 -9.46
N PRO A 640 24.56 7.04 -9.98
CA PRO A 640 24.25 7.03 -11.42
C PRO A 640 23.49 8.28 -11.88
N ALA A 641 22.82 9.02 -10.99
CA ALA A 641 22.22 10.31 -11.35
C ALA A 641 23.29 11.34 -11.81
N VAL A 642 24.50 11.27 -11.26
CA VAL A 642 25.62 12.15 -11.62
C VAL A 642 26.34 11.63 -12.87
N ALA A 643 26.49 10.31 -13.00
CA ALA A 643 27.14 9.69 -14.16
C ALA A 643 26.28 9.75 -15.45
N ALA A 644 24.96 9.59 -15.34
CA ALA A 644 24.05 9.71 -16.48
C ALA A 644 23.95 11.15 -16.99
N ALA A 645 24.00 12.15 -16.09
CA ALA A 645 24.09 13.56 -16.47
C ALA A 645 25.42 13.88 -17.19
N ALA A 646 26.52 13.24 -16.81
CA ALA A 646 27.80 13.39 -17.50
C ALA A 646 27.83 12.70 -18.88
N ALA A 647 27.14 11.56 -19.04
CA ALA A 647 27.10 10.81 -20.30
C ALA A 647 26.17 11.42 -21.36
N ALA A 648 25.17 12.21 -20.96
CA ALA A 648 24.20 12.84 -21.86
C ALA A 648 24.78 14.01 -22.69
N GLY A 649 26.05 14.37 -22.50
CA GLY A 649 26.73 15.34 -23.37
C GLY A 649 26.21 16.78 -23.31
N ASP A 650 25.33 17.11 -22.36
CA ASP A 650 24.85 18.48 -22.13
C ASP A 650 25.85 19.27 -21.27
N LEU A 651 27.01 19.54 -21.87
CA LEU A 651 28.09 20.34 -21.28
C LEU A 651 27.71 21.83 -21.09
N GLY A 652 26.56 22.27 -21.64
CA GLY A 652 26.04 23.63 -21.47
C GLY A 652 25.37 23.86 -20.12
N ALA A 653 24.73 22.84 -19.54
CA ALA A 653 24.05 22.94 -18.24
C ALA A 653 24.99 22.78 -17.03
N VAL A 654 26.16 22.14 -17.21
CA VAL A 654 27.09 21.80 -16.11
C VAL A 654 28.09 22.92 -15.77
N LEU A 655 28.24 23.93 -16.64
CA LEU A 655 29.04 25.14 -16.33
C LEU A 655 28.27 26.22 -15.53
N GLY A 656 27.01 25.95 -15.17
CA GLY A 656 26.33 26.68 -14.10
C GLY A 656 26.99 26.39 -12.74
N GLN A 657 26.91 27.37 -11.84
CA GLN A 657 27.67 27.63 -10.60
C GLN A 657 27.89 26.49 -9.57
N GLY A 658 27.53 25.24 -9.85
CA GLY A 658 27.72 24.07 -8.97
C GLY A 658 28.44 22.85 -9.58
N GLY A 659 28.71 22.81 -10.89
CA GLY A 659 29.22 21.59 -11.55
C GLY A 659 30.67 21.21 -11.21
N LEU A 660 31.54 22.21 -11.00
CA LEU A 660 32.97 21.99 -10.76
C LEU A 660 33.25 21.38 -9.37
N ALA A 661 32.41 21.70 -8.37
CA ALA A 661 32.48 21.11 -7.04
C ALA A 661 31.97 19.64 -7.00
N ALA A 662 31.07 19.26 -7.91
CA ALA A 662 30.64 17.87 -8.07
C ALA A 662 31.70 17.02 -8.80
N LEU A 663 32.38 17.61 -9.78
CA LEU A 663 33.42 16.93 -10.57
C LEU A 663 34.70 16.69 -9.75
N LEU A 664 35.13 17.65 -8.91
CA LEU A 664 36.23 17.44 -7.95
C LEU A 664 35.91 16.36 -6.90
N ARG A 665 34.63 16.22 -6.53
CA ARG A 665 34.16 15.23 -5.53
C ARG A 665 34.05 13.82 -6.12
N ALA A 666 33.72 13.69 -7.41
CA ALA A 666 33.72 12.40 -8.11
C ALA A 666 35.14 11.87 -8.38
N GLN A 667 36.09 12.78 -8.66
CA GLN A 667 37.49 12.41 -8.91
C GLN A 667 38.22 11.93 -7.64
N ALA A 668 37.81 12.41 -6.46
CA ALA A 668 38.31 11.92 -5.16
C ALA A 668 37.74 10.54 -4.77
N ALA A 669 36.56 10.15 -5.26
CA ALA A 669 35.93 8.86 -4.95
C ALA A 669 36.45 7.69 -5.80
N ALA A 670 37.03 7.95 -6.97
CA ALA A 670 37.57 6.91 -7.85
C ALA A 670 38.96 6.39 -7.43
N ALA A 671 39.64 7.05 -6.49
CA ALA A 671 40.99 6.70 -6.04
C ALA A 671 41.02 5.79 -4.79
N ALA A 672 39.87 5.40 -4.23
CA ALA A 672 39.78 4.61 -3.00
C ALA A 672 38.99 3.31 -3.21
N ALA A 673 39.66 2.29 -3.76
CA ALA A 673 39.28 0.89 -3.57
C ALA A 673 40.54 0.03 -3.58
N PRO A 674 40.78 -0.77 -2.53
CA PRO A 674 41.00 -2.18 -2.84
C PRO A 674 40.28 -3.16 -1.90
N ALA A 675 40.35 -4.40 -2.38
CA ALA A 675 39.73 -5.64 -1.95
C ALA A 675 39.98 -6.08 -0.49
N ALA A 676 38.98 -6.75 0.09
CA ALA A 676 39.11 -7.72 1.19
C ALA A 676 37.94 -8.72 1.04
N SER A 677 38.10 -10.00 0.68
CA SER A 677 38.99 -11.10 1.12
C SER A 677 38.89 -11.36 2.63
N TRP A 678 38.26 -12.49 2.95
CA TRP A 678 38.09 -13.04 4.31
C TRP A 678 39.38 -13.66 4.86
N LEU A 679 39.63 -13.44 6.15
CA LEU A 679 40.32 -14.31 7.13
C LEU A 679 39.97 -13.66 8.51
N GLY A 680 39.27 -14.32 9.43
CA GLY A 680 39.77 -15.40 10.27
C GLY A 680 40.24 -14.81 11.62
N GLY A 681 39.47 -15.02 12.69
CA GLY A 681 39.79 -14.52 14.04
C GLY A 681 38.84 -15.08 15.08
N ASP A 682 39.14 -16.31 15.51
CA ASP A 682 38.52 -17.05 16.60
C ASP A 682 39.20 -16.70 17.95
N ASP A 683 38.55 -17.14 19.03
CA ASP A 683 39.01 -17.28 20.42
C ASP A 683 38.87 -16.10 21.40
N GLY A 684 37.91 -16.30 22.33
CA GLY A 684 38.21 -16.12 23.75
C GLY A 684 37.14 -15.44 24.60
N ASN A 685 36.11 -16.17 25.07
CA ASN A 685 35.76 -16.13 26.50
C ASN A 685 34.79 -17.25 26.91
N ALA A 686 35.35 -18.38 27.35
CA ALA A 686 34.63 -19.43 28.06
C ALA A 686 35.32 -19.70 29.41
N ALA A 687 35.05 -18.88 30.43
CA ALA A 687 35.31 -19.26 31.82
C ALA A 687 34.61 -18.33 32.83
N LYS A 688 33.45 -18.75 33.36
CA LYS A 688 33.21 -18.89 34.81
C LYS A 688 31.79 -19.40 35.08
N ARG A 689 31.72 -20.67 35.48
CA ARG A 689 30.57 -21.36 36.08
C ARG A 689 30.62 -21.23 37.62
N LEU A 690 29.47 -21.58 38.22
CA LEU A 690 29.16 -21.99 39.61
C LEU A 690 28.74 -20.84 40.55
N ARG A 691 27.48 -20.71 41.00
CA ARG A 691 26.51 -21.63 41.66
C ARG A 691 26.88 -21.91 43.12
N THR A 692 26.07 -21.41 44.06
CA THR A 692 25.53 -22.12 45.25
C THR A 692 24.39 -21.33 45.91
N ASP A 693 23.37 -22.08 46.32
CA ASP A 693 22.11 -21.72 46.98
C ASP A 693 22.21 -21.55 48.52
N VAL A 694 21.05 -21.14 49.10
CA VAL A 694 20.49 -21.38 50.45
C VAL A 694 20.74 -20.34 51.57
N GLY A 695 19.64 -19.76 52.10
CA GLY A 695 19.55 -18.85 53.27
C GLY A 695 19.47 -19.58 54.62
N PRO A 696 18.57 -19.23 55.57
CA PRO A 696 18.15 -17.93 56.15
C PRO A 696 18.34 -17.90 57.70
N ALA A 697 18.17 -16.76 58.39
CA ALA A 697 17.56 -16.63 59.75
C ALA A 697 17.82 -15.26 60.47
N SER A 698 16.71 -14.60 60.83
CA SER A 698 16.32 -13.95 62.11
C SER A 698 17.19 -13.01 62.96
N SER A 699 16.46 -12.05 63.56
CA SER A 699 16.66 -11.29 64.83
C SER A 699 17.38 -9.93 64.71
N SER A 700 17.09 -8.85 65.44
CA SER A 700 15.95 -8.27 66.20
C SER A 700 16.50 -7.05 66.96
N PHE A 701 15.68 -6.01 67.22
CA PHE A 701 15.87 -4.94 68.26
C PHE A 701 17.01 -3.91 68.02
N GLU A 702 16.97 -2.58 68.29
CA GLU A 702 16.18 -1.60 69.08
C GLU A 702 16.10 -0.24 68.34
N GLN A 703 14.97 0.48 68.31
CA GLN A 703 14.63 1.67 69.12
C GLN A 703 15.72 2.74 69.33
N THR A 704 15.48 3.97 68.85
CA THR A 704 15.51 5.23 69.64
C THR A 704 14.75 6.33 68.90
N ALA A 705 13.91 7.07 69.64
CA ALA A 705 13.04 8.16 69.22
C ALA A 705 13.56 9.55 69.67
N LEU A 706 12.79 10.60 69.32
CA LEU A 706 12.81 12.03 69.73
C LEU A 706 13.55 12.99 68.78
N ALA A 707 13.07 14.21 68.45
CA ALA A 707 11.78 14.88 68.61
C ALA A 707 11.81 16.25 67.88
N LEU A 708 10.62 16.82 67.61
CA LEU A 708 10.24 18.26 67.61
C LEU A 708 10.90 19.18 66.56
N THR A 709 10.23 19.96 65.70
CA THR A 709 9.03 20.84 65.74
C THR A 709 8.64 21.15 64.27
N GLY A 710 7.45 21.54 63.80
CA GLY A 710 6.26 22.15 64.40
C GLY A 710 6.03 23.58 63.84
N ALA A 711 5.16 23.74 62.82
CA ALA A 711 4.32 24.93 62.47
C ALA A 711 3.94 24.87 60.96
N HIS A 712 2.72 24.49 60.56
CA HIS A 712 1.45 25.25 60.55
C HIS A 712 1.53 26.55 59.71
N TRP A 713 0.71 26.67 58.66
CA TRP A 713 -0.24 27.77 58.44
C TRP A 713 -1.23 27.41 57.31
N SER A 714 -2.49 27.75 57.56
CA SER A 714 -3.68 27.45 56.78
C SER A 714 -4.02 28.63 55.84
N ALA A 715 -4.89 28.29 54.89
CA ALA A 715 -5.57 29.08 53.86
C ALA A 715 -5.91 30.55 54.14
N ALA A 716 -5.91 31.31 53.03
CA ALA A 716 -6.96 32.25 52.64
C ALA A 716 -7.31 31.97 51.17
#